data_AF-A0A3A5UQT8-F1
#
_entry.id   AF-A0A3A5UQT8-F1
#
_cell.length_a   1.000
_cell.length_b   1.000
_cell.length_c   1.000
_cell.angle_alpha   90.00
_cell.angle_beta   90.00
_cell.angle_gamma   90.00
#
_symmetry.space_group_name_H-M   'P 1'
#
loop_
_entity.id
_entity.type
_entity.pdbx_description
1 polymer ?
#
loop_
_entity_poly.entity_id
_entity_poly.type
_entity_poly.pdbx_seq_one_letter_code
_entity_poly.pdbx_strand_id
1 'polypeptide(L)'
;MRPVYLVLMLVLLTSLSGCLSGEDSSDEMPSSYVVESTLTYVEVEAKSAYYQDGVAASWSVESGPSADAIEAAGGNVVGVLFSLSYGEDESSGGPVCTGGEANQPDTITGSASKGEWALSAADENPGSHDVNLTWHNQSLLSGVIEGLTKSEIEAQLAFGEEALGTYELSLNVDAEAFNGALCSNNDDGEEVATVVSLLVLEFSVYNEDGEETSVLAVGDGSLPLFMFVAWIFPVVLLVGYISIRQRDRFHLDLDFSEPDNEVVEKESTSDGETLVDSYRARVITLSALYVAQGVPWGFITVTMVTFLAAEGADAGDLAYLLTLGTLPWSFKFFWGPIIDRFQIPEFGRRRPWIIIAQTGMVVLLVTMLLVPDLTNNISLLGALFFVYNVFTALQDVSTDALAVDVLQPHEFERVNSYMFTAKSLGGIIGGAGLGTIIGIVGIKGAFLIQIPILISIMFVPLFMRERPGEKRFPWDEGDAVEVVDEPEKSADDMRDFAIIFRNIKTAFSVRSSQLGIAVSLTISLAFILIPILPLLFLQELGWSQEEFNATKGGIILIVTMLGAMAGGELGRRFGGKAMLMYAALGASLTTLAWGTFDNLWSEGWFMMLVWLVHTFLWAIVSICAYSLMMRVTWAEVGGTQFTGYMAMMNLSAIIGYQLAPIFAERYNYQTIFYIAAMLETFVVLAALLIDPEETDRTLNVVV
;
A
#
# COMPACT_ATOMS: atom_id res chain seq x y z
N MET A 1 24.89 -6.08 -25.99
CA MET A 1 23.47 -6.20 -26.41
C MET A 1 23.02 -4.85 -26.96
N ARG A 2 22.40 -4.82 -28.15
CA ARG A 2 22.07 -3.56 -28.85
C ARG A 2 20.91 -2.81 -28.13
N PRO A 3 20.95 -1.47 -28.04
CA PRO A 3 19.94 -0.64 -27.36
C PRO A 3 18.53 -0.77 -27.96
N VAL A 4 18.40 -1.35 -29.15
CA VAL A 4 17.14 -1.61 -29.83
C VAL A 4 16.24 -2.57 -29.05
N TYR A 5 16.79 -3.56 -28.34
CA TYR A 5 15.98 -4.52 -27.57
C TYR A 5 15.40 -3.92 -26.29
N LEU A 6 16.11 -2.98 -25.66
CA LEU A 6 15.66 -2.32 -24.44
C LEU A 6 14.53 -1.30 -24.73
N VAL A 7 14.63 -0.62 -25.88
CA VAL A 7 13.56 0.26 -26.38
C VAL A 7 12.36 -0.56 -26.87
N LEU A 8 12.56 -1.68 -27.56
CA LEU A 8 11.45 -2.56 -27.96
C LEU A 8 10.70 -3.14 -26.75
N MET A 9 11.41 -3.44 -25.67
CA MET A 9 10.82 -3.96 -24.44
C MET A 9 10.02 -2.88 -23.69
N LEU A 10 10.52 -1.64 -23.65
CA LEU A 10 9.77 -0.50 -23.11
C LEU A 10 8.50 -0.20 -23.93
N VAL A 11 8.59 -0.30 -25.27
CA VAL A 11 7.45 -0.10 -26.18
C VAL A 11 6.42 -1.23 -26.07
N LEU A 12 6.85 -2.47 -25.81
CA LEU A 12 5.96 -3.60 -25.52
C LEU A 12 5.26 -3.47 -24.15
N LEU A 13 5.91 -2.83 -23.17
CA LEU A 13 5.30 -2.54 -21.86
C LEU A 13 4.25 -1.43 -21.95
N THR A 14 4.43 -0.43 -22.82
CA THR A 14 3.41 0.61 -23.08
C THR A 14 2.19 0.10 -23.87
N SER A 15 2.28 -1.06 -24.53
CA SER A 15 1.13 -1.66 -25.23
C SER A 15 0.22 -2.51 -24.33
N LEU A 16 0.64 -2.79 -23.09
CA LEU A 16 -0.18 -3.53 -22.10
C LEU A 16 -1.11 -2.61 -21.29
N SER A 17 -0.90 -1.28 -21.31
CA SER A 17 -1.83 -0.32 -20.70
C SER A 17 -3.14 -0.14 -21.49
N GLY A 18 -3.19 -0.63 -22.73
CA GLY A 18 -4.36 -0.50 -23.62
C GLY A 18 -5.45 -1.56 -23.43
N CYS A 19 -5.34 -2.46 -22.45
CA CYS A 19 -6.31 -3.53 -22.20
C CYS A 19 -7.13 -3.37 -20.90
N LEU A 20 -6.96 -2.27 -20.17
CA LEU A 20 -7.68 -1.96 -18.92
C LEU A 20 -8.56 -0.70 -19.04
N SER A 21 -9.25 -0.54 -20.17
CA SER A 21 -10.41 0.36 -20.23
C SER A 21 -11.66 -0.45 -19.88
N GLY A 22 -11.90 -0.63 -18.58
CA GLY A 22 -13.16 -1.13 -18.04
C GLY A 22 -14.09 0.04 -17.78
N GLU A 23 -15.34 -0.10 -18.22
CA GLU A 23 -16.41 0.90 -18.23
C GLU A 23 -16.68 1.54 -16.85
N ASP A 24 -16.96 2.85 -16.87
CA ASP A 24 -17.53 3.63 -15.77
C ASP A 24 -18.77 2.94 -15.18
N SER A 25 -18.63 2.39 -13.97
CA SER A 25 -19.71 2.30 -12.98
C SER A 25 -19.10 1.97 -11.62
N SER A 26 -18.94 3.02 -10.82
CA SER A 26 -18.57 3.00 -9.40
C SER A 26 -19.71 2.43 -8.57
N ASP A 27 -19.76 1.12 -8.39
CA ASP A 27 -20.67 0.50 -7.41
C ASP A 27 -19.89 0.23 -6.12
N GLU A 28 -19.80 1.25 -5.26
CA GLU A 28 -19.60 1.05 -3.82
C GLU A 28 -20.82 0.29 -3.27
N MET A 29 -20.60 -0.71 -2.42
CA MET A 29 -21.70 -1.52 -1.88
C MET A 29 -22.53 -0.70 -0.87
N PRO A 30 -23.86 -0.67 -0.97
CA PRO A 30 -24.70 0.08 -0.03
C PRO A 30 -24.66 -0.53 1.37
N SER A 31 -24.33 0.29 2.37
CA SER A 31 -24.42 -0.04 3.80
C SER A 31 -25.33 0.96 4.54
N SER A 32 -25.66 0.70 5.81
CA SER A 32 -26.54 1.55 6.62
C SER A 32 -25.75 2.65 7.32
N TYR A 33 -26.10 3.92 7.05
CA TYR A 33 -25.43 5.10 7.60
C TYR A 33 -26.37 5.96 8.45
N VAL A 34 -25.80 6.68 9.42
CA VAL A 34 -26.48 7.72 10.21
C VAL A 34 -25.68 9.01 10.11
N VAL A 35 -26.35 10.11 9.80
CA VAL A 35 -25.73 11.44 9.74
C VAL A 35 -26.12 12.21 10.99
N GLU A 36 -25.14 12.60 11.81
CA GLU A 36 -25.36 13.66 12.80
C GLU A 36 -24.96 15.00 12.17
N SER A 37 -25.80 16.01 12.34
CA SER A 37 -25.56 17.33 11.77
C SER A 37 -25.97 18.46 12.69
N THR A 38 -25.19 19.52 12.70
CA THR A 38 -25.48 20.78 13.39
C THR A 38 -25.54 21.91 12.36
N LEU A 39 -26.66 22.64 12.35
CA LEU A 39 -26.87 23.77 11.44
C LEU A 39 -26.61 25.09 12.18
N THR A 40 -25.70 25.90 11.65
CA THR A 40 -25.32 27.20 12.22
C THR A 40 -25.65 28.31 11.25
N TYR A 41 -26.22 29.42 11.76
CA TYR A 41 -26.52 30.61 10.96
C TYR A 41 -25.42 31.64 11.13
N VAL A 42 -24.76 31.99 10.03
CA VAL A 42 -23.73 33.03 10.00
C VAL A 42 -24.32 34.28 9.36
N GLU A 43 -24.59 35.31 10.16
CA GLU A 43 -25.08 36.60 9.67
C GLU A 43 -24.01 37.29 8.81
N VAL A 44 -24.37 37.70 7.60
CA VAL A 44 -23.46 38.35 6.64
C VAL A 44 -23.84 39.80 6.39
N GLU A 45 -25.14 40.13 6.41
CA GLU A 45 -25.62 41.49 6.24
C GLU A 45 -26.91 41.71 7.05
N ALA A 46 -27.01 42.87 7.70
CA ALA A 46 -28.25 43.36 8.31
C ALA A 46 -28.44 44.84 7.99
N LYS A 47 -29.60 45.23 7.46
CA LYS A 47 -29.91 46.63 7.13
C LYS A 47 -31.41 46.92 7.19
N SER A 48 -31.75 48.19 7.47
CA SER A 48 -33.11 48.74 7.32
C SER A 48 -33.09 49.79 6.23
N ALA A 49 -34.03 49.73 5.29
CA ALA A 49 -34.14 50.72 4.22
C ALA A 49 -35.61 50.90 3.79
N TYR A 50 -35.91 52.08 3.25
CA TYR A 50 -37.21 52.39 2.66
C TYR A 50 -37.22 51.99 1.18
N TYR A 51 -38.23 51.23 0.77
CA TYR A 51 -38.39 50.72 -0.59
C TYR A 51 -39.63 51.34 -1.22
N GLN A 52 -39.48 51.88 -2.44
CA GLN A 52 -40.57 52.58 -3.15
C GLN A 52 -41.54 51.60 -3.81
N ASP A 53 -42.81 51.98 -3.83
CA ASP A 53 -43.87 51.22 -4.50
C ASP A 53 -43.55 50.91 -5.98
N GLY A 54 -43.73 49.64 -6.36
CA GLY A 54 -43.58 49.15 -7.72
C GLY A 54 -42.14 49.12 -8.27
N VAL A 55 -41.13 49.40 -7.43
CA VAL A 55 -39.71 49.41 -7.84
C VAL A 55 -38.92 48.31 -7.13
N ALA A 56 -38.55 47.27 -7.88
CA ALA A 56 -37.70 46.20 -7.38
C ALA A 56 -36.26 46.70 -7.11
N ALA A 57 -35.80 46.54 -5.88
CA ALA A 57 -34.42 46.78 -5.48
C ALA A 57 -33.63 45.47 -5.48
N SER A 58 -32.47 45.46 -6.15
CA SER A 58 -31.56 44.30 -6.15
C SER A 58 -30.14 44.68 -5.76
N TRP A 59 -29.46 43.78 -5.05
CA TRP A 59 -28.06 43.92 -4.66
C TRP A 59 -27.46 42.54 -4.40
N SER A 60 -26.14 42.49 -4.25
CA SER A 60 -25.40 41.26 -4.00
C SER A 60 -24.64 41.27 -2.68
N VAL A 61 -24.48 40.09 -2.10
CA VAL A 61 -23.76 39.84 -0.84
C VAL A 61 -22.64 38.84 -1.11
N GLU A 62 -21.44 39.05 -0.56
CA GLU A 62 -20.29 38.16 -0.72
C GLU A 62 -20.02 37.37 0.57
N SER A 63 -19.68 36.07 0.46
CA SER A 63 -19.27 35.27 1.62
C SER A 63 -17.85 35.54 2.11
N GLY A 64 -16.98 36.13 1.28
CA GLY A 64 -15.55 36.30 1.55
C GLY A 64 -15.22 36.99 2.88
N PRO A 65 -15.89 38.09 3.26
CA PRO A 65 -15.66 38.77 4.54
C PRO A 65 -15.97 37.92 5.79
N SER A 66 -16.78 36.87 5.64
CA SER A 66 -17.24 36.00 6.72
C SER A 66 -16.59 34.62 6.68
N ALA A 67 -15.51 34.43 5.88
CA ALA A 67 -14.84 33.14 5.69
C ALA A 67 -14.40 32.49 7.01
N ASP A 68 -13.78 33.25 7.92
CA ASP A 68 -13.33 32.74 9.22
C ASP A 68 -14.50 32.21 10.07
N ALA A 69 -15.67 32.85 9.98
CA ALA A 69 -16.87 32.45 10.71
C ALA A 69 -17.56 31.22 10.08
N ILE A 70 -17.49 31.10 8.75
CA ILE A 70 -17.99 29.93 8.00
C ILE A 70 -17.12 28.70 8.31
N GLU A 71 -15.79 28.86 8.31
CA GLU A 71 -14.86 27.79 8.65
C GLU A 71 -15.05 27.31 10.09
N ALA A 72 -15.21 28.23 11.05
CA ALA A 72 -15.51 27.90 12.45
C ALA A 72 -16.85 27.20 12.66
N ALA A 73 -17.77 27.27 11.69
CA ALA A 73 -19.11 26.68 11.74
C ALA A 73 -19.24 25.36 10.95
N GLY A 74 -18.13 24.79 10.47
CA GLY A 74 -18.08 23.51 9.75
C GLY A 74 -17.81 23.61 8.25
N GLY A 75 -17.69 24.81 7.69
CA GLY A 75 -17.20 25.05 6.32
C GLY A 75 -18.18 24.78 5.18
N ASN A 76 -19.20 23.93 5.35
CA ASN A 76 -20.15 23.61 4.28
C ASN A 76 -21.34 24.56 4.26
N VAL A 77 -21.37 25.50 3.31
CA VAL A 77 -22.54 26.36 3.12
C VAL A 77 -23.61 25.60 2.32
N VAL A 78 -24.79 25.45 2.91
CA VAL A 78 -25.88 24.62 2.37
C VAL A 78 -27.17 25.40 2.05
N GLY A 79 -27.14 26.71 2.30
CA GLY A 79 -28.26 27.60 2.01
C GLY A 79 -28.01 29.07 2.36
N VAL A 80 -28.97 29.91 2.00
CA VAL A 80 -29.10 31.32 2.40
C VAL A 80 -30.48 31.56 3.00
N LEU A 81 -30.51 32.17 4.18
CA LEU A 81 -31.70 32.66 4.84
C LEU A 81 -31.77 34.17 4.66
N PHE A 82 -32.81 34.64 3.98
CA PHE A 82 -33.10 36.05 3.82
C PHE A 82 -34.39 36.39 4.57
N SER A 83 -34.23 37.02 5.74
CA SER A 83 -35.33 37.39 6.64
C SER A 83 -35.74 38.84 6.43
N LEU A 84 -37.04 39.07 6.30
CA LEU A 84 -37.64 40.38 6.10
C LEU A 84 -38.62 40.66 7.25
N SER A 85 -38.54 41.85 7.83
CA SER A 85 -39.47 42.35 8.84
C SER A 85 -39.90 43.75 8.46
N TYR A 86 -41.21 43.99 8.48
CA TYR A 86 -41.82 45.24 8.02
C TYR A 86 -42.95 45.63 8.96
N GLY A 87 -43.11 46.95 9.11
CA GLY A 87 -44.03 47.56 10.07
C GLY A 87 -45.34 47.89 9.40
N GLU A 88 -46.01 48.90 9.97
CA GLU A 88 -47.07 49.63 9.28
C GLU A 88 -46.66 51.10 9.38
N ASP A 89 -46.34 51.70 8.23
CA ASP A 89 -45.87 53.09 8.15
C ASP A 89 -46.85 54.02 7.39
N GLU A 90 -48.01 53.50 6.97
CA GLU A 90 -49.07 54.28 6.32
C GLU A 90 -49.51 55.49 7.14
N SER A 91 -49.72 56.62 6.45
CA SER A 91 -50.23 57.86 7.06
C SER A 91 -51.55 58.33 6.43
N SER A 92 -52.55 58.60 7.27
CA SER A 92 -53.88 59.04 6.81
C SER A 92 -53.86 60.51 6.37
N GLY A 93 -54.29 60.79 5.13
CA GLY A 93 -54.31 62.13 4.54
C GLY A 93 -55.70 62.61 4.10
N GLY A 94 -56.32 63.53 4.85
CA GLY A 94 -57.57 64.15 4.40
C GLY A 94 -58.33 64.93 5.49
N PRO A 95 -59.25 65.85 5.14
CA PRO A 95 -59.96 66.70 6.09
C PRO A 95 -60.99 65.97 6.96
N VAL A 96 -61.28 64.68 6.69
CA VAL A 96 -62.30 63.87 7.39
C VAL A 96 -61.77 62.50 7.84
N CYS A 97 -60.48 62.17 7.65
CA CYS A 97 -59.92 60.88 8.09
C CYS A 97 -59.97 60.80 9.63
N THR A 98 -60.61 59.75 10.17
CA THR A 98 -60.85 59.62 11.62
C THR A 98 -59.89 58.66 12.31
N GLY A 99 -58.94 58.08 11.56
CA GLY A 99 -57.94 57.12 12.06
C GLY A 99 -58.55 55.76 12.41
N GLY A 100 -59.75 55.47 11.89
CA GLY A 100 -60.45 54.19 12.04
C GLY A 100 -60.79 53.52 10.71
N GLU A 101 -60.31 54.08 9.59
CA GLU A 101 -60.30 53.41 8.30
C GLU A 101 -59.25 52.27 8.36
N ALA A 102 -59.60 51.07 7.88
CA ALA A 102 -58.66 49.96 7.82
C ALA A 102 -57.73 50.15 6.63
N ASN A 103 -56.42 50.23 6.88
CA ASN A 103 -55.38 50.18 5.86
C ASN A 103 -55.53 48.89 5.03
N GLN A 104 -55.21 48.94 3.74
CA GLN A 104 -55.02 47.68 3.03
C GLN A 104 -53.58 47.23 3.26
N PRO A 105 -53.35 45.93 3.42
CA PRO A 105 -51.99 45.43 3.60
C PRO A 105 -51.20 45.50 2.29
N ASP A 106 -49.94 45.92 2.39
CA ASP A 106 -48.95 45.91 1.33
C ASP A 106 -48.34 44.52 1.18
N THR A 107 -48.03 44.14 -0.05
CA THR A 107 -47.38 42.86 -0.35
C THR A 107 -45.88 43.05 -0.50
N ILE A 108 -45.11 42.49 0.43
CA ILE A 108 -43.64 42.51 0.38
C ILE A 108 -43.17 41.19 -0.22
N THR A 109 -42.43 41.24 -1.32
CA THR A 109 -41.83 40.07 -1.98
C THR A 109 -40.31 40.09 -1.88
N GLY A 110 -39.74 39.12 -1.18
CA GLY A 110 -38.29 38.86 -1.15
C GLY A 110 -37.88 37.73 -2.08
N SER A 111 -36.71 37.85 -2.73
CA SER A 111 -36.12 36.77 -3.52
C SER A 111 -34.62 36.67 -3.29
N ALA A 112 -34.11 35.44 -3.21
CA ALA A 112 -32.69 35.13 -3.09
C ALA A 112 -32.26 34.13 -4.18
N SER A 113 -31.08 34.32 -4.75
CA SER A 113 -30.52 33.39 -5.73
C SER A 113 -28.99 33.22 -5.67
N LYS A 114 -28.54 32.05 -6.10
CA LYS A 114 -27.14 31.63 -6.21
C LYS A 114 -27.02 30.66 -7.38
N GLY A 115 -26.40 31.10 -8.48
CA GLY A 115 -26.26 30.26 -9.68
C GLY A 115 -27.62 29.83 -10.22
N GLU A 116 -27.90 28.52 -10.19
CA GLU A 116 -29.20 27.95 -10.62
C GLU A 116 -30.25 27.89 -9.50
N TRP A 117 -29.85 28.07 -8.24
CA TRP A 117 -30.77 28.05 -7.10
C TRP A 117 -31.44 29.42 -6.93
N ALA A 118 -32.77 29.46 -6.90
CA ALA A 118 -33.54 30.68 -6.67
C ALA A 118 -34.83 30.37 -5.91
N LEU A 119 -35.18 31.23 -4.96
CA LEU A 119 -36.45 31.15 -4.21
C LEU A 119 -36.99 32.56 -4.00
N SER A 120 -38.31 32.68 -4.08
CA SER A 120 -39.06 33.91 -3.81
C SER A 120 -40.20 33.60 -2.85
N ALA A 121 -40.44 34.47 -1.88
CA ALA A 121 -41.59 34.43 -0.98
C ALA A 121 -42.20 35.82 -0.87
N ALA A 122 -43.49 35.87 -0.57
CA ALA A 122 -44.22 37.11 -0.36
C ALA A 122 -45.20 36.96 0.80
N ASP A 123 -45.39 38.02 1.56
CA ASP A 123 -46.34 38.08 2.66
C ASP A 123 -46.77 39.55 2.92
N GLU A 124 -47.82 39.73 3.71
CA GLU A 124 -48.54 41.00 3.91
C GLU A 124 -48.07 41.73 5.18
N ASN A 125 -47.99 43.07 5.16
CA ASN A 125 -47.71 43.89 6.36
C ASN A 125 -48.95 44.02 7.30
N PRO A 126 -48.75 44.27 8.61
CA PRO A 126 -47.49 44.21 9.35
C PRO A 126 -47.08 42.76 9.62
N GLY A 127 -45.80 42.45 9.46
CA GLY A 127 -45.36 41.07 9.58
C GLY A 127 -43.87 40.85 9.36
N SER A 128 -43.52 39.58 9.21
CA SER A 128 -42.18 39.15 8.86
C SER A 128 -42.24 37.81 8.16
N HIS A 129 -41.42 37.62 7.13
CA HIS A 129 -41.29 36.34 6.46
C HIS A 129 -39.83 36.05 6.09
N ASP A 130 -39.55 34.77 5.85
CA ASP A 130 -38.22 34.27 5.52
C ASP A 130 -38.21 33.63 4.13
N VAL A 131 -37.19 33.96 3.35
CA VAL A 131 -36.81 33.25 2.13
C VAL A 131 -35.66 32.30 2.49
N ASN A 132 -36.00 31.05 2.81
CA ASN A 132 -35.02 30.01 3.19
C ASN A 132 -34.63 29.17 1.97
N LEU A 133 -33.62 29.63 1.23
CA LEU A 133 -33.09 28.93 0.06
C LEU A 133 -32.04 27.90 0.48
N THR A 134 -32.35 26.61 0.38
CA THR A 134 -31.39 25.52 0.63
C THR A 134 -31.23 24.62 -0.59
N TRP A 135 -30.01 24.13 -0.85
CA TRP A 135 -29.70 23.27 -2.00
C TRP A 135 -29.26 21.84 -1.62
N HIS A 136 -29.10 21.57 -0.32
CA HIS A 136 -28.76 20.24 0.17
C HIS A 136 -29.99 19.31 0.29
N ASN A 137 -29.75 18.00 0.26
CA ASN A 137 -30.81 17.01 0.45
C ASN A 137 -31.16 16.85 1.95
N GLN A 138 -32.19 17.55 2.41
CA GLN A 138 -32.65 17.52 3.80
C GLN A 138 -33.07 16.13 4.29
N SER A 139 -33.45 15.21 3.39
CA SER A 139 -33.89 13.87 3.79
C SER A 139 -32.76 13.00 4.37
N LEU A 140 -31.51 13.32 4.05
CA LEU A 140 -30.32 12.61 4.56
C LEU A 140 -29.95 13.03 5.99
N LEU A 141 -30.52 14.12 6.51
CA LEU A 141 -30.22 14.64 7.85
C LEU A 141 -31.07 13.98 8.95
N SER A 142 -31.95 13.03 8.60
CA SER A 142 -32.83 12.38 9.57
C SER A 142 -33.04 10.89 9.26
N GLY A 143 -32.72 10.03 10.22
CA GLY A 143 -32.96 8.58 10.14
C GLY A 143 -31.75 7.77 9.66
N VAL A 144 -31.99 6.49 9.40
CA VAL A 144 -30.99 5.56 8.85
C VAL A 144 -31.09 5.62 7.33
N ILE A 145 -29.95 5.86 6.67
CA ILE A 145 -29.83 5.89 5.22
C ILE A 145 -29.44 4.49 4.76
N GLU A 146 -30.26 3.87 3.91
CA GLU A 146 -29.98 2.58 3.29
C GLU A 146 -29.87 2.76 1.77
N GLY A 147 -28.93 2.06 1.13
CA GLY A 147 -28.86 2.03 -0.33
C GLY A 147 -27.99 3.11 -0.98
N LEU A 148 -27.40 4.02 -0.21
CA LEU A 148 -26.47 5.05 -0.68
C LEU A 148 -25.08 4.80 -0.11
N THR A 149 -24.07 5.24 -0.84
CA THR A 149 -22.67 5.15 -0.41
C THR A 149 -22.27 6.39 0.38
N LYS A 150 -21.18 6.35 1.16
CA LYS A 150 -20.72 7.52 1.93
C LYS A 150 -20.39 8.70 1.01
N SER A 151 -19.72 8.44 -0.11
CA SER A 151 -19.40 9.46 -1.11
C SER A 151 -20.65 10.10 -1.73
N GLU A 152 -21.69 9.31 -2.00
CA GLU A 152 -22.97 9.81 -2.49
C GLU A 152 -23.72 10.66 -1.46
N ILE A 153 -23.61 10.33 -0.17
CA ILE A 153 -24.18 11.11 0.94
C ILE A 153 -23.43 12.44 1.07
N GLU A 154 -22.10 12.41 1.08
CA GLU A 154 -21.26 13.61 1.17
C GLU A 154 -21.46 14.54 -0.04
N ALA A 155 -21.54 14.01 -1.25
CA ALA A 155 -21.79 14.80 -2.47
C ALA A 155 -23.16 15.51 -2.47
N GLN A 156 -24.14 15.01 -1.70
CA GLN A 156 -25.46 15.62 -1.55
C GLN A 156 -25.56 16.63 -0.40
N LEU A 157 -24.53 16.74 0.44
CA LEU A 157 -24.49 17.59 1.62
C LEU A 157 -23.36 18.64 1.57
N ALA A 158 -22.24 18.36 0.91
CA ALA A 158 -21.08 19.22 0.78
C ALA A 158 -20.88 19.70 -0.67
N PHE A 159 -21.06 21.01 -0.88
CA PHE A 159 -21.00 21.64 -2.21
C PHE A 159 -19.69 22.45 -2.43
N GLY A 160 -18.74 22.34 -1.51
CA GLY A 160 -17.38 22.91 -1.64
C GLY A 160 -17.34 24.39 -2.01
N GLU A 161 -16.42 24.76 -2.91
CA GLU A 161 -16.22 26.14 -3.37
C GLU A 161 -17.40 26.69 -4.20
N GLU A 162 -18.26 25.83 -4.79
CA GLU A 162 -19.40 26.28 -5.61
C GLU A 162 -20.48 27.01 -4.78
N ALA A 163 -20.61 26.63 -3.51
CA ALA A 163 -21.50 27.30 -2.57
C ALA A 163 -21.00 28.69 -2.15
N LEU A 164 -19.69 28.96 -2.23
CA LEU A 164 -19.06 30.21 -1.80
C LEU A 164 -19.09 31.30 -2.90
N GLY A 165 -18.87 32.56 -2.52
CA GLY A 165 -18.81 33.70 -3.43
C GLY A 165 -20.02 34.63 -3.29
N THR A 166 -20.57 35.07 -4.42
CA THR A 166 -21.63 36.09 -4.47
C THR A 166 -23.03 35.49 -4.47
N TYR A 167 -23.96 36.11 -3.73
CA TYR A 167 -25.39 35.81 -3.66
C TYR A 167 -26.18 37.03 -4.11
N GLU A 168 -27.23 36.83 -4.92
CA GLU A 168 -28.05 37.90 -5.46
C GLU A 168 -29.38 37.96 -4.70
N LEU A 169 -29.76 39.14 -4.23
CA LEU A 169 -30.98 39.39 -3.47
C LEU A 169 -31.82 40.44 -4.19
N SER A 170 -33.15 40.29 -4.13
CA SER A 170 -34.08 41.31 -4.59
C SER A 170 -35.29 41.42 -3.68
N LEU A 171 -35.83 42.63 -3.58
CA LEU A 171 -36.98 42.97 -2.76
C LEU A 171 -37.89 43.90 -3.58
N ASN A 172 -39.18 43.58 -3.60
CA ASN A 172 -40.21 44.42 -4.20
C ASN A 172 -41.33 44.66 -3.19
N VAL A 173 -41.78 45.92 -3.10
CA VAL A 173 -42.97 46.32 -2.33
C VAL A 173 -44.06 46.70 -3.33
N ASP A 174 -45.22 46.09 -3.18
CA ASP A 174 -46.45 46.45 -3.91
C ASP A 174 -47.41 47.03 -2.89
N ALA A 175 -47.57 48.35 -2.95
CA ALA A 175 -48.21 49.14 -1.91
C ALA A 175 -49.66 49.49 -2.31
N GLU A 176 -50.63 49.25 -1.42
CA GLU A 176 -52.07 49.42 -1.70
C GLU A 176 -52.77 50.49 -0.82
N ALA A 177 -52.73 51.75 -1.24
CA ALA A 177 -53.49 52.80 -0.55
C ALA A 177 -55.04 52.63 -0.55
N PHE A 178 -55.69 52.81 0.61
CA PHE A 178 -57.15 52.99 0.68
C PHE A 178 -57.60 54.31 0.01
N ASN A 179 -58.47 54.22 -1.01
CA ASN A 179 -58.99 55.37 -1.77
C ASN A 179 -60.50 55.58 -1.60
N GLY A 180 -60.90 56.50 -0.71
CA GLY A 180 -62.29 56.92 -0.48
C GLY A 180 -62.64 58.28 -1.08
N ALA A 181 -63.94 58.62 -1.15
CA ALA A 181 -64.42 59.88 -1.74
C ALA A 181 -64.02 61.16 -0.98
N LEU A 182 -63.59 61.05 0.29
CA LEU A 182 -63.24 62.17 1.18
C LEU A 182 -62.01 61.90 2.08
N CYS A 183 -61.34 60.75 1.92
CA CYS A 183 -60.14 60.34 2.64
C CYS A 183 -59.29 59.43 1.73
N SER A 184 -57.98 59.70 1.66
CA SER A 184 -56.99 58.89 0.93
C SER A 184 -55.78 58.69 1.84
N ASN A 185 -55.36 57.45 2.05
CA ASN A 185 -54.05 57.21 2.67
C ASN A 185 -52.96 57.51 1.64
N ASN A 186 -51.83 58.04 2.11
CA ASN A 186 -50.64 58.16 1.26
C ASN A 186 -49.76 56.96 1.56
N ASP A 187 -49.57 56.15 0.55
CA ASP A 187 -48.75 54.96 0.58
C ASP A 187 -47.89 54.98 -0.70
N ASP A 188 -46.59 55.17 -0.49
CA ASP A 188 -45.57 55.33 -1.52
C ASP A 188 -44.46 54.25 -1.36
N GLY A 189 -44.71 53.20 -0.56
CA GLY A 189 -43.74 52.16 -0.20
C GLY A 189 -43.59 51.94 1.32
N GLU A 190 -42.66 51.05 1.71
CA GLU A 190 -42.55 50.52 3.09
C GLU A 190 -41.09 50.51 3.59
N GLU A 191 -40.88 50.74 4.89
CA GLU A 191 -39.60 50.48 5.56
C GLU A 191 -39.42 48.99 5.92
N VAL A 192 -38.48 48.32 5.24
CA VAL A 192 -38.19 46.90 5.47
C VAL A 192 -36.83 46.70 6.12
N ALA A 193 -36.81 46.04 7.27
CA ALA A 193 -35.60 45.52 7.90
C ALA A 193 -35.27 44.14 7.32
N THR A 194 -34.04 43.98 6.85
CA THR A 194 -33.55 42.77 6.19
C THR A 194 -32.33 42.20 6.91
N VAL A 195 -32.29 40.89 7.10
CA VAL A 195 -31.15 40.15 7.64
C VAL A 195 -30.84 38.98 6.72
N VAL A 196 -29.58 38.86 6.32
CA VAL A 196 -29.07 37.80 5.44
C VAL A 196 -28.11 36.94 6.24
N SER A 197 -28.44 35.65 6.38
CA SER A 197 -27.60 34.67 7.05
C SER A 197 -27.28 33.50 6.12
N LEU A 198 -26.05 33.03 6.14
CA LEU A 198 -25.65 31.78 5.48
C LEU A 198 -25.91 30.62 6.41
N LEU A 199 -26.49 29.54 5.88
CA LEU A 199 -26.68 28.29 6.61
C LEU A 199 -25.44 27.43 6.41
N VAL A 200 -24.69 27.21 7.48
CA VAL A 200 -23.49 26.36 7.49
C VAL A 200 -23.83 25.05 8.19
N LEU A 201 -23.59 23.93 7.50
CA LEU A 201 -23.85 22.60 8.00
C LEU A 201 -22.53 21.94 8.41
N GLU A 202 -22.40 21.67 9.70
CA GLU A 202 -21.39 20.73 10.20
C GLU A 202 -22.06 19.36 10.27
N PHE A 203 -21.47 18.35 9.63
CA PHE A 203 -22.02 17.00 9.66
C PHE A 203 -20.93 15.94 9.79
N SER A 204 -21.30 14.80 10.36
CA SER A 204 -20.44 13.62 10.48
C SER A 204 -21.26 12.37 10.15
N VAL A 205 -20.68 11.50 9.33
CA VAL A 205 -21.33 10.26 8.87
C VAL A 205 -20.80 9.08 9.69
N TYR A 206 -21.72 8.40 10.37
CA TYR A 206 -21.45 7.23 11.20
C TYR A 206 -22.00 5.96 10.56
N ASN A 207 -21.32 4.84 10.77
CA ASN A 207 -21.94 3.52 10.57
C ASN A 207 -22.94 3.23 11.69
N GLU A 208 -23.85 2.28 11.49
CA GLU A 208 -24.89 1.89 12.47
C GLU A 208 -24.37 1.59 13.89
N ASP A 209 -23.10 1.23 14.03
CA ASP A 209 -22.43 0.93 15.30
C ASP A 209 -21.86 2.17 16.04
N GLY A 210 -21.95 3.38 15.48
CA GLY A 210 -21.60 4.63 16.16
C GLY A 210 -20.10 4.96 16.26
N GLU A 211 -19.23 4.32 15.47
CA GLU A 211 -17.81 4.67 15.36
C GLU A 211 -17.57 5.77 14.32
N GLU A 212 -16.80 6.80 14.70
CA GLU A 212 -16.26 7.79 13.75
C GLU A 212 -15.32 7.08 12.77
N THR A 213 -15.67 7.04 11.50
CA THR A 213 -14.67 6.79 10.46
C THR A 213 -13.86 8.07 10.28
N SER A 214 -12.67 8.14 10.89
CA SER A 214 -11.65 9.13 10.48
C SER A 214 -11.42 8.96 8.98
N VAL A 215 -11.87 9.95 8.19
CA VAL A 215 -12.13 9.84 6.75
C VAL A 215 -10.87 9.70 5.90
N LEU A 216 -9.68 9.99 6.45
CA LEU A 216 -8.45 9.81 5.70
C LEU A 216 -7.78 8.51 6.13
N ALA A 217 -7.53 7.63 5.16
CA ALA A 217 -6.70 6.44 5.35
C ALA A 217 -5.27 6.78 5.83
N VAL A 218 -4.89 8.04 5.67
CA VAL A 218 -3.60 8.64 5.98
C VAL A 218 -3.83 10.12 6.39
N GLY A 219 -3.20 10.61 7.44
CA GLY A 219 -3.32 11.96 7.98
C GLY A 219 -2.98 13.09 6.99
N ASP A 220 -3.26 14.32 7.40
CA ASP A 220 -3.24 15.53 6.59
C ASP A 220 -1.89 16.29 6.60
N GLY A 221 -0.99 15.95 7.52
CA GLY A 221 0.28 16.66 7.70
C GLY A 221 1.15 16.63 6.44
N SER A 222 1.72 17.77 6.07
CA SER A 222 2.63 17.86 4.92
C SER A 222 4.01 18.35 5.34
N LEU A 223 5.05 17.66 4.89
CA LEU A 223 6.42 18.14 5.01
C LEU A 223 6.89 18.74 3.68
N PRO A 224 7.65 19.85 3.71
CA PRO A 224 8.00 20.53 2.49
C PRO A 224 9.05 19.74 1.68
N LEU A 225 8.78 19.57 0.39
CA LEU A 225 9.62 18.83 -0.58
C LEU A 225 11.11 19.22 -0.54
N PHE A 226 11.42 20.50 -0.30
CA PHE A 226 12.80 20.98 -0.31
C PHE A 226 13.68 20.28 0.74
N MET A 227 13.12 19.79 1.85
CA MET A 227 13.87 19.05 2.87
C MET A 227 14.41 17.73 2.33
N PHE A 228 13.60 17.02 1.54
CA PHE A 228 13.97 15.74 0.95
C PHE A 228 14.88 15.93 -0.27
N VAL A 229 14.61 16.94 -1.09
CA VAL A 229 15.49 17.34 -2.20
C VAL A 229 16.87 17.74 -1.68
N ALA A 230 16.94 18.50 -0.58
CA ALA A 230 18.19 18.89 0.07
C ALA A 230 18.97 17.70 0.63
N TRP A 231 18.36 16.53 0.82
CA TRP A 231 19.04 15.29 1.18
C TRP A 231 19.45 14.48 -0.05
N ILE A 232 18.50 14.19 -0.95
CA ILE A 232 18.69 13.26 -2.07
C ILE A 232 19.71 13.82 -3.08
N PHE A 233 19.65 15.12 -3.41
CA PHE A 233 20.57 15.71 -4.40
C PHE A 233 22.04 15.66 -3.97
N PRO A 234 22.41 15.99 -2.72
CA PRO A 234 23.76 15.75 -2.24
C PRO A 234 24.22 14.29 -2.33
N VAL A 235 23.35 13.31 -2.08
CA VAL A 235 23.71 11.88 -2.25
C VAL A 235 23.94 11.56 -3.74
N VAL A 236 23.09 12.08 -4.64
CA VAL A 236 23.28 11.94 -6.09
C VAL A 236 24.61 12.55 -6.54
N LEU A 237 24.94 13.75 -6.07
CA LEU A 237 26.20 14.42 -6.37
C LEU A 237 27.41 13.66 -5.80
N LEU A 238 27.28 13.10 -4.59
CA LEU A 238 28.31 12.27 -3.96
C LEU A 238 28.59 11.03 -4.80
N VAL A 239 27.55 10.28 -5.19
CA VAL A 239 27.72 9.09 -6.04
C VAL A 239 28.27 9.48 -7.40
N GLY A 240 27.80 10.56 -8.02
CA GLY A 240 28.35 11.07 -9.28
C GLY A 240 29.84 11.42 -9.16
N TYR A 241 30.24 12.12 -8.10
CA TYR A 241 31.65 12.45 -7.83
C TYR A 241 32.50 11.19 -7.67
N ILE A 242 32.05 10.23 -6.86
CA ILE A 242 32.79 9.00 -6.59
C ILE A 242 32.93 8.16 -7.86
N SER A 243 31.87 8.08 -8.65
CA SER A 243 31.83 7.29 -9.89
C SER A 243 32.77 7.84 -10.97
N ILE A 244 32.99 9.16 -11.00
CA ILE A 244 33.87 9.81 -11.98
C ILE A 244 35.33 9.89 -11.47
N ARG A 245 35.53 10.18 -10.18
CA ARG A 245 36.87 10.55 -9.65
C ARG A 245 37.52 9.52 -8.73
N GLN A 246 36.76 8.61 -8.13
CA GLN A 246 37.26 7.71 -7.06
C GLN A 246 36.78 6.26 -7.22
N ARG A 247 36.51 5.85 -8.47
CA ARG A 247 35.95 4.54 -8.80
C ARG A 247 36.76 3.37 -8.24
N ASP A 248 38.09 3.42 -8.41
CA ASP A 248 39.02 2.40 -7.87
C ASP A 248 39.04 2.39 -6.34
N ARG A 249 39.05 3.58 -5.71
CA ARG A 249 39.15 3.72 -4.24
C ARG A 249 37.97 3.09 -3.51
N PHE A 250 36.81 3.02 -4.16
CA PHE A 250 35.58 2.48 -3.60
C PHE A 250 35.21 1.10 -4.16
N HIS A 251 36.12 0.44 -4.89
CA HIS A 251 35.94 -0.91 -5.43
C HIS A 251 34.67 -1.04 -6.31
N LEU A 252 34.40 -0.02 -7.13
CA LEU A 252 33.17 0.06 -7.90
C LEU A 252 33.16 -0.81 -9.15
N ASP A 253 34.32 -1.16 -9.69
CA ASP A 253 34.47 -2.03 -10.88
C ASP A 253 34.56 -3.52 -10.55
N LEU A 254 34.43 -3.88 -9.28
CA LEU A 254 34.60 -5.27 -8.88
C LEU A 254 33.44 -6.12 -9.40
N ASP A 255 33.80 -7.09 -10.22
CA ASP A 255 32.90 -8.17 -10.61
C ASP A 255 32.75 -9.14 -9.43
N PHE A 256 31.51 -9.40 -9.07
CA PHE A 256 31.16 -10.32 -7.99
C PHE A 256 30.76 -11.70 -8.51
N SER A 257 30.73 -11.92 -9.82
CA SER A 257 30.55 -13.26 -10.37
C SER A 257 31.77 -14.14 -10.07
N GLU A 258 31.52 -15.42 -9.80
CA GLU A 258 32.60 -16.39 -9.71
C GLU A 258 33.29 -16.51 -11.08
N PRO A 259 34.63 -16.73 -11.13
CA PRO A 259 35.30 -16.93 -12.40
C PRO A 259 34.64 -18.09 -13.14
N ASP A 260 34.46 -17.94 -14.45
CA ASP A 260 34.06 -19.01 -15.38
C ASP A 260 35.07 -20.16 -15.24
N ASN A 261 34.89 -21.04 -14.27
CA ASN A 261 35.63 -22.28 -14.22
C ASN A 261 35.17 -23.06 -15.45
N GLU A 262 36.10 -23.40 -16.35
CA GLU A 262 35.85 -24.42 -17.38
C GLU A 262 35.46 -25.71 -16.66
N VAL A 263 34.16 -25.93 -16.50
CA VAL A 263 33.64 -27.10 -15.81
C VAL A 263 33.75 -28.27 -16.79
N VAL A 264 34.61 -29.22 -16.47
CA VAL A 264 34.59 -30.57 -17.06
C VAL A 264 33.23 -31.18 -16.71
N GLU A 265 32.35 -31.28 -17.71
CA GLU A 265 31.05 -31.95 -17.61
C GLU A 265 31.24 -33.38 -17.09
N LYS A 266 30.99 -33.61 -15.80
CA LYS A 266 30.61 -34.95 -15.35
C LYS A 266 29.12 -35.09 -15.62
N GLU A 267 28.79 -35.79 -16.70
CA GLU A 267 27.41 -36.11 -17.07
C GLU A 267 26.66 -36.73 -15.90
N SER A 268 25.80 -35.95 -15.22
CA SER A 268 24.71 -36.55 -14.45
C SER A 268 23.78 -37.22 -15.44
N THR A 269 23.60 -38.53 -15.33
CA THR A 269 22.79 -39.29 -16.30
C THR A 269 21.32 -38.88 -16.16
N SER A 270 20.67 -38.57 -17.29
CA SER A 270 19.23 -38.23 -17.41
C SER A 270 18.29 -39.22 -16.70
N ASP A 271 18.72 -40.47 -16.51
CA ASP A 271 17.87 -41.62 -16.18
C ASP A 271 17.97 -42.07 -14.70
N GLY A 272 18.56 -41.27 -13.82
CA GLY A 272 18.61 -41.57 -12.38
C GLY A 272 17.24 -41.46 -11.68
N GLU A 273 16.94 -42.37 -10.74
CA GLU A 273 15.68 -42.35 -9.95
C GLU A 273 15.73 -41.46 -8.69
N THR A 274 16.90 -40.91 -8.35
CA THR A 274 17.11 -40.08 -7.14
C THR A 274 17.58 -38.68 -7.47
N LEU A 275 17.45 -37.76 -6.51
CA LEU A 275 17.91 -36.39 -6.66
C LEU A 275 19.42 -36.28 -6.90
N VAL A 276 20.23 -37.11 -6.24
CA VAL A 276 21.69 -37.07 -6.44
C VAL A 276 22.06 -37.52 -7.85
N ASP A 277 21.32 -38.48 -8.41
CA ASP A 277 21.65 -39.09 -9.70
C ASP A 277 21.15 -38.28 -10.91
N SER A 278 19.99 -37.63 -10.82
CA SER A 278 19.33 -36.99 -11.96
C SER A 278 19.19 -35.48 -11.81
N TYR A 279 19.84 -34.72 -12.71
CA TYR A 279 19.68 -33.27 -12.81
C TYR A 279 18.23 -32.84 -13.03
N ARG A 280 17.49 -33.59 -13.86
CA ARG A 280 16.07 -33.29 -14.12
C ARG A 280 15.24 -33.42 -12.85
N ALA A 281 15.48 -34.46 -12.05
CA ALA A 281 14.79 -34.65 -10.78
C ALA A 281 15.10 -33.52 -9.80
N ARG A 282 16.37 -33.05 -9.71
CA ARG A 282 16.77 -31.87 -8.91
C ARG A 282 16.00 -30.63 -9.30
N VAL A 283 16.09 -30.26 -10.57
CA VAL A 283 15.52 -29.01 -11.09
C VAL A 283 14.00 -29.00 -10.91
N ILE A 284 13.32 -30.09 -11.28
CA ILE A 284 11.86 -30.16 -11.20
C ILE A 284 11.40 -30.10 -9.75
N THR A 285 12.06 -30.85 -8.85
CA THR A 285 11.66 -30.87 -7.45
C THR A 285 11.90 -29.52 -6.78
N LEU A 286 13.11 -28.98 -6.88
CA LEU A 286 13.44 -27.71 -6.24
C LEU A 286 12.55 -26.58 -6.77
N SER A 287 12.31 -26.55 -8.08
CA SER A 287 11.37 -25.59 -8.67
C SER A 287 9.95 -25.78 -8.15
N ALA A 288 9.42 -27.00 -8.11
CA ALA A 288 8.07 -27.27 -7.60
C ALA A 288 7.92 -26.87 -6.12
N LEU A 289 8.92 -27.14 -5.29
CA LEU A 289 8.93 -26.72 -3.89
C LEU A 289 8.97 -25.20 -3.75
N TYR A 290 9.71 -24.50 -4.61
CA TYR A 290 9.72 -23.03 -4.65
C TYR A 290 8.40 -22.44 -5.15
N VAL A 291 7.69 -23.09 -6.09
CA VAL A 291 6.29 -22.72 -6.42
C VAL A 291 5.42 -22.84 -5.16
N ALA A 292 5.56 -23.93 -4.39
CA ALA A 292 4.81 -24.13 -3.15
C ALA A 292 5.05 -23.04 -2.11
N GLN A 293 6.25 -22.46 -2.06
CA GLN A 293 6.58 -21.35 -1.17
C GLN A 293 6.04 -20.01 -1.70
N GLY A 294 6.06 -19.83 -3.02
CA GLY A 294 5.59 -18.63 -3.70
C GLY A 294 4.11 -18.38 -3.52
N VAL A 295 3.27 -19.43 -3.59
CA VAL A 295 1.80 -19.31 -3.46
C VAL A 295 1.38 -18.68 -2.12
N PRO A 296 1.81 -19.20 -0.95
CA PRO A 296 1.61 -18.56 0.36
C PRO A 296 2.09 -17.11 0.40
N TRP A 297 3.29 -16.86 -0.13
CA TRP A 297 3.90 -15.54 -0.08
C TRP A 297 3.13 -14.49 -0.88
N GLY A 298 2.74 -14.80 -2.12
CA GLY A 298 1.94 -13.91 -2.97
C GLY A 298 0.54 -13.69 -2.40
N PHE A 299 -0.07 -14.74 -1.85
CA PHE A 299 -1.38 -14.65 -1.20
C PHE A 299 -1.37 -13.67 -0.01
N ILE A 300 -0.35 -13.71 0.84
CA ILE A 300 -0.28 -12.81 2.01
C ILE A 300 0.06 -11.39 1.58
N THR A 301 1.11 -11.21 0.77
CA THR A 301 1.67 -9.88 0.46
C THR A 301 0.84 -9.07 -0.55
N VAL A 302 -0.01 -9.76 -1.32
CA VAL A 302 -0.88 -9.15 -2.32
C VAL A 302 -2.33 -9.39 -1.92
N THR A 303 -2.85 -10.61 -2.10
CA THR A 303 -4.28 -10.90 -1.99
C THR A 303 -4.90 -10.50 -0.65
N MET A 304 -4.31 -10.92 0.46
CA MET A 304 -4.85 -10.67 1.80
C MET A 304 -4.78 -9.19 2.19
N VAL A 305 -3.65 -8.55 1.89
CA VAL A 305 -3.44 -7.12 2.15
C VAL A 305 -4.43 -6.27 1.35
N THR A 306 -4.62 -6.58 0.06
CA THR A 306 -5.61 -5.88 -0.78
C THR A 306 -7.03 -6.13 -0.29
N PHE A 307 -7.37 -7.38 0.08
CA PHE A 307 -8.69 -7.73 0.59
C PHE A 307 -9.01 -6.94 1.86
N LEU A 308 -8.11 -6.92 2.85
CA LEU A 308 -8.33 -6.15 4.07
C LEU A 308 -8.42 -4.64 3.80
N ALA A 309 -7.58 -4.10 2.93
CA ALA A 309 -7.65 -2.68 2.55
C ALA A 309 -9.02 -2.34 1.92
N ALA A 310 -9.58 -3.24 1.12
CA ALA A 310 -10.89 -3.05 0.52
C ALA A 310 -12.06 -3.17 1.50
N GLU A 311 -11.88 -3.97 2.56
CA GLU A 311 -12.81 -4.06 3.70
C GLU A 311 -12.66 -2.87 4.67
N GLY A 312 -11.84 -1.86 4.33
CA GLY A 312 -11.66 -0.65 5.12
C GLY A 312 -10.60 -0.74 6.22
N ALA A 313 -9.72 -1.75 6.20
CA ALA A 313 -8.63 -1.85 7.16
C ALA A 313 -7.63 -0.69 7.00
N ASP A 314 -7.09 -0.21 8.12
CA ASP A 314 -6.15 0.90 8.15
C ASP A 314 -4.69 0.45 7.87
N ALA A 315 -3.76 1.42 7.84
CA ALA A 315 -2.33 1.14 7.65
C ALA A 315 -1.75 0.25 8.78
N GLY A 316 -2.31 0.30 9.98
CA GLY A 316 -1.87 -0.46 11.15
C GLY A 316 -2.19 -1.93 11.04
N ASP A 317 -3.42 -2.27 10.64
CA ASP A 317 -3.89 -3.64 10.42
C ASP A 317 -3.11 -4.31 9.28
N LEU A 318 -2.92 -3.59 8.17
CA LEU A 318 -2.12 -4.07 7.04
C LEU A 318 -0.66 -4.30 7.44
N ALA A 319 -0.07 -3.37 8.20
CA ALA A 319 1.29 -3.51 8.72
C ALA A 319 1.41 -4.69 9.71
N TYR A 320 0.41 -4.89 10.57
CA TYR A 320 0.36 -6.00 11.51
C TYR A 320 0.34 -7.34 10.78
N LEU A 321 -0.51 -7.49 9.76
CA LEU A 321 -0.58 -8.71 8.96
C LEU A 321 0.73 -9.00 8.20
N LEU A 322 1.30 -7.98 7.56
CA LEU A 322 2.60 -8.11 6.86
C LEU A 322 3.73 -8.46 7.81
N THR A 323 3.69 -7.93 9.05
CA THR A 323 4.65 -8.22 10.11
C THR A 323 4.55 -9.68 10.55
N LEU A 324 3.35 -10.15 10.90
CA LEU A 324 3.13 -11.55 11.28
C LEU A 324 3.42 -12.51 10.13
N GLY A 325 3.16 -12.07 8.89
CA GLY A 325 3.59 -12.75 7.69
C GLY A 325 5.11 -12.92 7.67
N THR A 326 5.87 -11.82 7.73
CA THR A 326 7.33 -11.84 7.49
C THR A 326 8.16 -12.34 8.67
N LEU A 327 7.66 -12.21 9.90
CA LEU A 327 8.39 -12.48 11.15
C LEU A 327 9.05 -13.86 11.23
N PRO A 328 8.41 -14.97 10.81
CA PRO A 328 9.03 -16.30 10.86
C PRO A 328 10.33 -16.42 10.04
N TRP A 329 10.46 -15.66 8.94
CA TRP A 329 11.67 -15.64 8.12
C TRP A 329 12.81 -14.81 8.74
N SER A 330 12.52 -13.89 9.68
CA SER A 330 13.57 -13.25 10.49
C SER A 330 14.22 -14.23 11.48
N PHE A 331 13.55 -15.34 11.79
CA PHE A 331 14.05 -16.39 12.67
C PHE A 331 14.70 -17.58 11.94
N LYS A 332 15.07 -17.42 10.66
CA LYS A 332 15.76 -18.46 9.85
C LYS A 332 16.96 -19.10 10.57
N PHE A 333 17.69 -18.32 11.36
CA PHE A 333 18.86 -18.80 12.13
C PHE A 333 18.51 -19.79 13.24
N PHE A 334 17.26 -19.84 13.72
CA PHE A 334 16.80 -20.85 14.68
C PHE A 334 16.40 -22.15 13.99
N TRP A 335 15.76 -22.07 12.83
CA TRP A 335 15.23 -23.25 12.13
C TRP A 335 16.34 -24.16 11.60
N GLY A 336 17.42 -23.59 11.05
CA GLY A 336 18.55 -24.35 10.49
C GLY A 336 19.14 -25.37 11.48
N PRO A 337 19.62 -24.95 12.68
CA PRO A 337 20.15 -25.86 13.69
C PRO A 337 19.15 -26.91 14.18
N ILE A 338 17.84 -26.60 14.22
CA ILE A 338 16.80 -27.56 14.62
C ILE A 338 16.67 -28.66 13.57
N ILE A 339 16.57 -28.29 12.29
CA ILE A 339 16.48 -29.24 11.17
C ILE A 339 17.75 -30.10 11.08
N ASP A 340 18.92 -29.50 11.30
CA ASP A 340 20.20 -30.21 11.28
C ASP A 340 20.36 -31.21 12.45
N ARG A 341 19.81 -30.88 13.62
CA ARG A 341 19.91 -31.75 14.81
C ARG A 341 18.96 -32.95 14.75
N PHE A 342 17.75 -32.75 14.26
CA PHE A 342 16.69 -33.75 14.27
C PHE A 342 16.49 -34.31 12.85
N GLN A 343 17.41 -35.17 12.41
CA GLN A 343 17.36 -35.81 11.11
C GLN A 343 16.81 -37.24 11.24
N ILE A 344 16.05 -37.69 10.25
CA ILE A 344 15.52 -39.06 10.17
C ILE A 344 16.10 -39.71 8.90
N PRO A 345 17.34 -40.23 8.94
CA PRO A 345 18.08 -40.65 7.73
C PRO A 345 17.35 -41.68 6.87
N GLU A 346 16.53 -42.54 7.48
CA GLU A 346 15.78 -43.59 6.79
C GLU A 346 14.81 -43.06 5.70
N PHE A 347 14.31 -41.83 5.85
CA PHE A 347 13.32 -41.22 4.96
C PHE A 347 13.84 -40.01 4.16
N GLY A 348 15.16 -39.79 4.19
CA GLY A 348 15.81 -38.57 3.70
C GLY A 348 16.10 -37.58 4.84
N ARG A 349 17.18 -36.80 4.71
CA ARG A 349 17.62 -35.88 5.77
C ARG A 349 16.73 -34.64 5.85
N ARG A 350 16.20 -34.16 4.73
CA ARG A 350 15.44 -32.89 4.62
C ARG A 350 13.96 -33.09 4.30
N ARG A 351 13.63 -34.16 3.58
CA ARG A 351 12.31 -34.53 3.08
C ARG A 351 11.24 -34.64 4.18
N PRO A 352 11.49 -35.28 5.35
CA PRO A 352 10.50 -35.33 6.42
C PRO A 352 10.07 -33.95 6.91
N TRP A 353 11.01 -33.00 7.01
CA TRP A 353 10.73 -31.62 7.44
C TRP A 353 9.89 -30.87 6.41
N ILE A 354 10.15 -31.06 5.11
CA ILE A 354 9.35 -30.46 4.03
C ILE A 354 7.91 -30.98 4.09
N ILE A 355 7.71 -32.29 4.30
CA ILE A 355 6.38 -32.91 4.39
C ILE A 355 5.64 -32.46 5.66
N ILE A 356 6.32 -32.39 6.81
CA ILE A 356 5.75 -31.87 8.06
C ILE A 356 5.27 -30.42 7.88
N ALA A 357 6.11 -29.58 7.25
CA ALA A 357 5.77 -28.20 6.96
C ALA A 357 4.54 -28.08 6.02
N GLN A 358 4.51 -28.85 4.92
CA GLN A 358 3.36 -28.87 4.01
C GLN A 358 2.08 -29.36 4.66
N THR A 359 2.17 -30.40 5.48
CA THR A 359 1.02 -30.92 6.22
C THR A 359 0.51 -29.90 7.23
N GLY A 360 1.40 -29.22 7.95
CA GLY A 360 1.06 -28.12 8.86
C GLY A 360 0.34 -26.97 8.17
N MET A 361 0.83 -26.56 6.99
CA MET A 361 0.16 -25.54 6.15
C MET A 361 -1.25 -25.97 5.75
N VAL A 362 -1.43 -27.21 5.26
CA VAL A 362 -2.75 -27.72 4.86
C VAL A 362 -3.71 -27.81 6.04
N VAL A 363 -3.26 -28.32 7.19
CA VAL A 363 -4.09 -28.42 8.41
C VAL A 363 -4.55 -27.05 8.89
N LEU A 364 -3.68 -26.03 8.81
CA LEU A 364 -4.05 -24.67 9.19
C LEU A 364 -5.04 -24.04 8.21
N LEU A 365 -4.88 -24.23 6.90
CA LEU A 365 -5.88 -23.77 5.92
C LEU A 365 -7.24 -24.43 6.16
N VAL A 366 -7.27 -25.74 6.44
CA VAL A 366 -8.51 -26.45 6.83
C VAL A 366 -9.08 -25.88 8.12
N THR A 367 -8.24 -25.56 9.11
CA THR A 367 -8.68 -24.96 10.37
C THR A 367 -9.30 -23.58 10.13
N MET A 368 -8.71 -22.74 9.29
CA MET A 368 -9.24 -21.43 8.90
C MET A 368 -10.60 -21.55 8.20
N LEU A 369 -10.82 -22.59 7.39
CA LEU A 369 -12.13 -22.86 6.75
C LEU A 369 -13.24 -23.22 7.76
N LEU A 370 -12.88 -23.82 8.89
CA LEU A 370 -13.83 -24.24 9.92
C LEU A 370 -14.26 -23.10 10.85
N VAL A 371 -13.60 -21.93 10.79
CA VAL A 371 -13.98 -20.76 11.58
C VAL A 371 -15.11 -20.00 10.86
N PRO A 372 -16.28 -19.79 11.50
CA PRO A 372 -17.43 -19.15 10.87
C PRO A 372 -17.17 -17.70 10.44
N ASP A 373 -16.55 -16.88 11.29
CA ASP A 373 -16.34 -15.44 11.07
C ASP A 373 -14.85 -15.09 11.21
N LEU A 374 -14.09 -15.32 10.15
CA LEU A 374 -12.64 -15.13 10.15
C LEU A 374 -12.24 -13.65 9.98
N THR A 375 -13.11 -12.83 9.39
CA THR A 375 -12.88 -11.40 9.13
C THR A 375 -13.18 -10.50 10.33
N ASN A 376 -14.16 -10.86 11.16
CA ASN A 376 -14.54 -10.08 12.35
C ASN A 376 -13.51 -10.12 13.49
N ASN A 377 -12.46 -10.95 13.40
CA ASN A 377 -11.44 -11.06 14.43
C ASN A 377 -10.03 -11.09 13.82
N ILE A 378 -9.56 -9.89 13.44
CA ILE A 378 -8.24 -9.66 12.83
C ILE A 378 -7.11 -10.25 13.69
N SER A 379 -7.24 -10.24 15.02
CA SER A 379 -6.25 -10.85 15.90
C SER A 379 -6.19 -12.37 15.76
N LEU A 380 -7.32 -13.05 15.65
CA LEU A 380 -7.37 -14.51 15.42
C LEU A 380 -6.84 -14.86 14.02
N LEU A 381 -7.24 -14.08 13.01
CA LEU A 381 -6.76 -14.20 11.64
C LEU A 381 -5.22 -14.09 11.62
N GLY A 382 -4.68 -13.02 12.21
CA GLY A 382 -3.24 -12.80 12.33
C GLY A 382 -2.52 -13.93 13.05
N ALA A 383 -3.05 -14.44 14.17
CA ALA A 383 -2.45 -15.55 14.89
C ALA A 383 -2.38 -16.85 14.06
N LEU A 384 -3.47 -17.20 13.37
CA LEU A 384 -3.49 -18.38 12.49
C LEU A 384 -2.53 -18.21 11.30
N PHE A 385 -2.46 -17.00 10.72
CA PHE A 385 -1.48 -16.68 9.68
C PHE A 385 -0.04 -16.76 10.18
N PHE A 386 0.24 -16.31 11.40
CA PHE A 386 1.56 -16.42 11.98
C PHE A 386 2.01 -17.88 12.07
N VAL A 387 1.17 -18.77 12.60
CA VAL A 387 1.50 -20.21 12.68
C VAL A 387 1.63 -20.81 11.27
N TYR A 388 0.79 -20.40 10.32
CA TYR A 388 0.90 -20.81 8.92
C TYR A 388 2.25 -20.40 8.32
N ASN A 389 2.71 -19.18 8.59
CA ASN A 389 3.99 -18.68 8.11
C ASN A 389 5.20 -19.30 8.82
N VAL A 390 5.03 -19.81 10.04
CA VAL A 390 6.06 -20.64 10.68
C VAL A 390 6.32 -21.91 9.87
N PHE A 391 5.26 -22.55 9.38
CA PHE A 391 5.41 -23.72 8.51
C PHE A 391 5.95 -23.37 7.12
N THR A 392 5.55 -22.24 6.52
CA THR A 392 6.12 -21.79 5.23
C THR A 392 7.61 -21.51 5.36
N ALA A 393 8.04 -20.83 6.43
CA ALA A 393 9.45 -20.56 6.70
C ALA A 393 10.24 -21.83 7.01
N LEU A 394 9.64 -22.80 7.70
CA LEU A 394 10.26 -24.11 7.95
C LEU A 394 10.48 -24.91 6.65
N GLN A 395 9.50 -24.86 5.73
CA GLN A 395 9.66 -25.43 4.38
C GLN A 395 10.78 -24.72 3.61
N ASP A 396 10.80 -23.38 3.62
CA ASP A 396 11.79 -22.55 2.93
C ASP A 396 13.22 -22.92 3.35
N VAL A 397 13.50 -22.94 4.66
CA VAL A 397 14.82 -23.34 5.19
C VAL A 397 15.17 -24.79 4.87
N SER A 398 14.19 -25.70 4.91
CA SER A 398 14.42 -27.12 4.60
C SER A 398 14.74 -27.34 3.12
N THR A 399 14.06 -26.62 2.22
CA THR A 399 14.32 -26.69 0.78
C THR A 399 15.64 -26.00 0.41
N ASP A 400 15.99 -24.88 1.06
CA ASP A 400 17.29 -24.22 0.89
C ASP A 400 18.43 -25.18 1.28
N ALA A 401 18.31 -25.86 2.42
CA ALA A 401 19.26 -26.88 2.85
C ALA A 401 19.32 -28.08 1.87
N LEU A 402 18.18 -28.54 1.36
CA LEU A 402 18.12 -29.60 0.34
C LEU A 402 18.82 -29.19 -0.96
N ALA A 403 18.67 -27.93 -1.41
CA ALA A 403 19.34 -27.43 -2.59
C ALA A 403 20.87 -27.47 -2.42
N VAL A 404 21.37 -27.05 -1.25
CA VAL A 404 22.80 -27.11 -0.92
C VAL A 404 23.32 -28.55 -0.85
N ASP A 405 22.52 -29.48 -0.32
CA ASP A 405 22.93 -30.88 -0.14
C ASP A 405 23.00 -31.69 -1.46
N VAL A 406 22.27 -31.26 -2.50
CA VAL A 406 22.08 -32.06 -3.73
C VAL A 406 22.60 -31.38 -4.99
N LEU A 407 22.70 -30.04 -5.02
CA LEU A 407 23.24 -29.34 -6.19
C LEU A 407 24.76 -29.49 -6.28
N GLN A 408 25.24 -29.75 -7.49
CA GLN A 408 26.67 -29.68 -7.75
C GLN A 408 27.13 -28.22 -7.86
N PRO A 409 28.40 -27.90 -7.55
CA PRO A 409 28.88 -26.51 -7.55
C PRO A 409 28.60 -25.75 -8.87
N HIS A 410 28.68 -26.43 -10.01
CA HIS A 410 28.43 -25.84 -11.33
C HIS A 410 26.93 -25.66 -11.68
N GLU A 411 26.04 -26.34 -10.95
CA GLU A 411 24.59 -26.25 -11.15
C GLU A 411 23.97 -25.16 -10.29
N PHE A 412 24.67 -24.74 -9.23
CA PHE A 412 24.14 -23.91 -8.16
C PHE A 412 23.49 -22.61 -8.68
N GLU A 413 24.19 -21.83 -9.50
CA GLU A 413 23.67 -20.56 -10.03
C GLU A 413 22.48 -20.74 -10.97
N ARG A 414 22.55 -21.72 -11.90
CA ARG A 414 21.49 -21.97 -12.89
C ARG A 414 20.22 -22.44 -12.20
N VAL A 415 20.34 -23.40 -11.29
CA VAL A 415 19.18 -23.97 -10.61
C VAL A 415 18.59 -22.96 -9.62
N ASN A 416 19.42 -22.16 -8.93
CA ASN A 416 18.92 -21.09 -8.07
C ASN A 416 18.12 -20.03 -8.85
N SER A 417 18.51 -19.70 -10.09
CA SER A 417 17.74 -18.83 -10.98
C SER A 417 16.37 -19.43 -11.36
N TYR A 418 16.32 -20.75 -11.64
CA TYR A 418 15.06 -21.45 -11.87
C TYR A 418 14.18 -21.50 -10.63
N MET A 419 14.76 -21.74 -9.45
CA MET A 419 14.08 -21.73 -8.16
C MET A 419 13.44 -20.37 -7.88
N PHE A 420 14.18 -19.27 -8.05
CA PHE A 420 13.64 -17.92 -7.89
C PHE A 420 12.48 -17.64 -8.86
N THR A 421 12.63 -18.02 -10.13
CA THR A 421 11.57 -17.90 -11.14
C THR A 421 10.32 -18.70 -10.76
N ALA A 422 10.51 -19.91 -10.22
CA ALA A 422 9.43 -20.76 -9.76
C ALA A 422 8.70 -20.17 -8.53
N LYS A 423 9.44 -19.53 -7.61
CA LYS A 423 8.85 -18.80 -6.49
C LYS A 423 8.02 -17.61 -6.96
N SER A 424 8.50 -16.84 -7.93
CA SER A 424 7.72 -15.74 -8.53
C SER A 424 6.46 -16.25 -9.22
N LEU A 425 6.53 -17.38 -9.95
CA LEU A 425 5.35 -18.02 -10.54
C LEU A 425 4.32 -18.43 -9.48
N GLY A 426 4.78 -19.04 -8.38
CA GLY A 426 3.93 -19.31 -7.23
C GLY A 426 3.30 -18.03 -6.66
N GLY A 427 4.10 -16.96 -6.55
CA GLY A 427 3.63 -15.64 -6.14
C GLY A 427 2.54 -15.07 -7.04
N ILE A 428 2.62 -15.30 -8.36
CA ILE A 428 1.58 -14.89 -9.31
C ILE A 428 0.28 -15.67 -9.10
N ILE A 429 0.38 -16.99 -8.93
CA ILE A 429 -0.78 -17.83 -8.62
C ILE A 429 -1.42 -17.40 -7.30
N GLY A 430 -0.60 -17.15 -6.29
CA GLY A 430 -1.05 -16.76 -4.96
C GLY A 430 -1.61 -15.34 -4.89
N GLY A 431 -1.02 -14.38 -5.59
CA GLY A 431 -1.35 -12.95 -5.53
C GLY A 431 -2.41 -12.53 -6.53
N ALA A 432 -2.12 -12.65 -7.84
CA ALA A 432 -3.08 -12.31 -8.88
C ALA A 432 -4.16 -13.39 -9.03
N GLY A 433 -3.75 -14.66 -9.10
CA GLY A 433 -4.67 -15.78 -9.33
C GLY A 433 -5.73 -15.93 -8.23
N LEU A 434 -5.31 -16.10 -6.98
CA LEU A 434 -6.25 -16.18 -5.85
C LEU A 434 -6.90 -14.83 -5.53
N GLY A 435 -6.20 -13.70 -5.79
CA GLY A 435 -6.71 -12.35 -5.57
C GLY A 435 -7.94 -12.02 -6.40
N THR A 436 -7.93 -12.33 -7.70
CA THR A 436 -9.12 -12.15 -8.57
C THR A 436 -10.28 -13.05 -8.14
N ILE A 437 -9.98 -14.25 -7.63
CA ILE A 437 -11.03 -15.20 -7.21
C ILE A 437 -11.68 -14.78 -5.88
N ILE A 438 -10.98 -14.05 -5.00
CA ILE A 438 -11.54 -13.57 -3.73
C ILE A 438 -12.77 -12.68 -3.95
N GLY A 439 -12.76 -11.80 -4.95
CA GLY A 439 -13.90 -10.92 -5.23
C GLY A 439 -15.20 -11.68 -5.55
N ILE A 440 -15.08 -12.91 -6.05
CA ILE A 440 -16.23 -13.74 -6.48
C ILE A 440 -16.63 -14.75 -5.40
N VAL A 441 -15.66 -15.40 -4.77
CA VAL A 441 -15.88 -16.60 -3.92
C VAL A 441 -15.57 -16.33 -2.44
N GLY A 442 -15.11 -15.13 -2.11
CA GLY A 442 -14.67 -14.72 -0.78
C GLY A 442 -13.38 -15.39 -0.33
N ILE A 443 -12.90 -14.97 0.86
CA ILE A 443 -11.65 -15.46 1.47
C ILE A 443 -11.63 -16.98 1.69
N LYS A 444 -12.78 -17.57 2.04
CA LYS A 444 -12.91 -19.03 2.22
C LYS A 444 -12.75 -19.79 0.90
N GLY A 445 -13.22 -19.22 -0.21
CA GLY A 445 -13.02 -19.79 -1.54
C GLY A 445 -11.53 -19.87 -1.90
N ALA A 446 -10.76 -18.83 -1.57
CA ALA A 446 -9.31 -18.82 -1.81
C ALA A 446 -8.58 -19.90 -1.02
N PHE A 447 -8.90 -20.09 0.27
CA PHE A 447 -8.32 -21.19 1.07
C PHE A 447 -8.67 -22.56 0.50
N LEU A 448 -9.91 -22.75 0.05
CA LEU A 448 -10.38 -24.01 -0.53
C LEU A 448 -9.62 -24.38 -1.81
N ILE A 449 -9.23 -23.39 -2.61
CA ILE A 449 -8.43 -23.58 -3.83
C ILE A 449 -6.94 -23.81 -3.49
N GLN A 450 -6.42 -23.16 -2.45
CA GLN A 450 -5.02 -23.29 -2.05
C GLN A 450 -4.69 -24.69 -1.52
N ILE A 451 -5.62 -25.35 -0.83
CA ILE A 451 -5.45 -26.71 -0.30
C ILE A 451 -5.07 -27.74 -1.40
N PRO A 452 -5.86 -27.94 -2.48
CA PRO A 452 -5.51 -28.91 -3.51
C PRO A 452 -4.23 -28.52 -4.27
N ILE A 453 -3.90 -27.24 -4.41
CA ILE A 453 -2.62 -26.79 -4.99
C ILE A 453 -1.45 -27.27 -4.12
N LEU A 454 -1.50 -27.00 -2.82
CA LEU A 454 -0.44 -27.43 -1.89
C LEU A 454 -0.34 -28.95 -1.78
N ILE A 455 -1.47 -29.67 -1.74
CA ILE A 455 -1.48 -31.14 -1.76
C ILE A 455 -0.88 -31.68 -3.07
N SER A 456 -1.20 -31.07 -4.20
CA SER A 456 -0.65 -31.45 -5.50
C SER A 456 0.88 -31.31 -5.51
N ILE A 457 1.40 -30.21 -4.95
CA ILE A 457 2.84 -29.98 -4.85
C ILE A 457 3.46 -30.91 -3.78
N MET A 458 2.75 -31.25 -2.71
CA MET A 458 3.20 -32.19 -1.66
C MET A 458 3.45 -33.61 -2.20
N PHE A 459 2.81 -34.02 -3.30
CA PHE A 459 3.14 -35.28 -3.93
C PHE A 459 4.58 -35.32 -4.47
N VAL A 460 5.19 -34.19 -4.82
CA VAL A 460 6.57 -34.13 -5.33
C VAL A 460 7.57 -34.65 -4.28
N PRO A 461 7.69 -34.05 -3.07
CA PRO A 461 8.56 -34.59 -2.03
C PRO A 461 8.08 -35.96 -1.54
N LEU A 462 6.78 -36.30 -1.60
CA LEU A 462 6.29 -37.61 -1.18
C LEU A 462 6.84 -38.75 -2.05
N PHE A 463 6.91 -38.58 -3.37
CA PHE A 463 7.35 -39.65 -4.29
C PHE A 463 8.84 -39.65 -4.62
N MET A 464 9.55 -38.59 -4.23
CA MET A 464 10.98 -38.42 -4.47
C MET A 464 11.85 -39.10 -3.41
N ARG A 465 13.06 -39.55 -3.81
CA ARG A 465 14.16 -39.99 -2.91
C ARG A 465 15.33 -39.02 -3.01
N GLU A 466 15.93 -38.63 -1.88
CA GLU A 466 17.10 -37.75 -1.88
C GLU A 466 18.32 -38.53 -2.35
N ARG A 467 18.55 -39.71 -1.77
CA ARG A 467 19.70 -40.58 -2.06
C ARG A 467 19.30 -42.01 -2.45
N PRO A 468 20.14 -42.74 -3.20
CA PRO A 468 19.94 -44.16 -3.48
C PRO A 468 19.89 -44.97 -2.18
N GLY A 469 18.85 -45.80 -2.03
CA GLY A 469 18.68 -46.68 -0.86
C GLY A 469 17.79 -46.15 0.26
N GLU A 470 17.30 -44.91 0.18
CA GLU A 470 16.33 -44.37 1.16
C GLU A 470 14.93 -44.95 0.98
N LYS A 471 14.20 -45.14 2.09
CA LYS A 471 12.82 -45.64 2.05
C LYS A 471 11.88 -44.55 1.56
N ARG A 472 11.00 -44.89 0.62
CA ARG A 472 10.01 -43.94 0.08
C ARG A 472 8.83 -43.83 1.06
N PHE A 473 8.41 -44.95 1.63
CA PHE A 473 7.32 -45.00 2.61
C PHE A 473 7.70 -45.80 3.87
N PRO A 474 7.04 -45.54 5.02
CA PRO A 474 7.26 -46.30 6.26
C PRO A 474 7.03 -47.82 6.13
N TRP A 475 6.23 -48.22 5.13
CA TRP A 475 5.87 -49.61 4.84
C TRP A 475 6.68 -50.24 3.70
N ASP A 476 7.71 -49.57 3.15
CA ASP A 476 8.62 -50.19 2.19
C ASP A 476 9.52 -51.23 2.91
N GLU A 477 9.49 -52.47 2.42
CA GLU A 477 10.42 -53.52 2.85
C GLU A 477 11.78 -53.29 2.17
N GLY A 478 12.77 -52.90 2.97
CA GLY A 478 14.17 -52.75 2.58
C GLY A 478 15.02 -52.60 3.84
N ASP A 479 16.18 -53.27 3.87
CA ASP A 479 17.16 -53.08 4.94
C ASP A 479 17.52 -51.59 4.97
N ALA A 480 17.33 -50.96 6.14
CA ALA A 480 17.82 -49.61 6.36
C ALA A 480 19.32 -49.64 6.00
N VAL A 481 19.70 -48.83 5.02
CA VAL A 481 21.10 -48.71 4.61
C VAL A 481 21.92 -48.51 5.89
N GLU A 482 22.88 -49.42 6.15
CA GLU A 482 23.99 -49.13 7.05
C GLU A 482 24.53 -47.80 6.57
N VAL A 483 24.29 -46.76 7.37
CA VAL A 483 24.91 -45.45 7.19
C VAL A 483 26.38 -45.78 7.04
N VAL A 484 26.93 -45.70 5.82
CA VAL A 484 28.38 -45.72 5.65
C VAL A 484 28.81 -44.57 6.52
N ASP A 485 29.43 -44.90 7.64
CA ASP A 485 30.06 -43.95 8.54
C ASP A 485 30.97 -43.07 7.66
N GLU A 486 30.46 -41.92 7.19
CA GLU A 486 31.27 -40.73 7.32
C GLU A 486 31.66 -40.73 8.79
N PRO A 487 32.98 -40.77 9.07
CA PRO A 487 33.50 -41.22 10.35
C PRO A 487 32.69 -40.55 11.44
N GLU A 488 32.14 -41.35 12.37
CA GLU A 488 31.43 -40.86 13.56
C GLU A 488 31.98 -39.48 13.87
N LYS A 489 31.22 -38.44 13.54
CA LYS A 489 31.47 -37.12 14.07
C LYS A 489 31.29 -37.34 15.55
N SER A 490 32.40 -37.69 16.19
CA SER A 490 32.46 -38.04 17.60
C SER A 490 31.70 -36.97 18.35
N ALA A 491 31.25 -37.25 19.57
CA ALA A 491 30.67 -36.20 20.40
C ALA A 491 31.62 -34.98 20.61
N ASP A 492 32.88 -35.07 20.16
CA ASP A 492 33.92 -34.03 20.05
C ASP A 492 33.84 -33.18 18.75
N ASP A 493 33.08 -33.62 17.74
CA ASP A 493 32.91 -33.01 16.40
C ASP A 493 31.53 -32.31 16.24
N MET A 494 30.76 -32.26 17.33
CA MET A 494 30.15 -30.99 17.71
C MET A 494 31.30 -30.00 17.89
N ARG A 495 31.78 -29.41 16.78
CA ARG A 495 32.57 -28.16 16.79
C ARG A 495 31.91 -27.29 17.85
N ASP A 496 32.58 -27.16 19.00
CA ASP A 496 32.03 -26.60 20.23
C ASP A 496 31.11 -25.43 19.86
N PHE A 497 29.86 -25.34 20.35
CA PHE A 497 29.02 -24.17 20.03
C PHE A 497 29.80 -22.87 20.29
N ALA A 498 30.74 -22.91 21.24
CA ALA A 498 31.75 -21.88 21.48
C ALA A 498 32.69 -21.59 20.28
N ILE A 499 33.17 -22.60 19.54
CA ILE A 499 33.96 -22.46 18.30
C ILE A 499 33.10 -21.87 17.17
N ILE A 500 31.88 -22.37 16.95
CA ILE A 500 30.98 -21.82 15.92
C ILE A 500 30.66 -20.35 16.26
N PHE A 501 30.27 -20.08 17.51
CA PHE A 501 29.99 -18.73 17.98
C PHE A 501 31.22 -17.83 17.92
N ARG A 502 32.42 -18.35 18.22
CA ARG A 502 33.69 -17.64 18.06
C ARG A 502 33.97 -17.32 16.59
N ASN A 503 33.79 -18.26 15.68
CA ASN A 503 34.03 -18.06 14.25
C ASN A 503 33.02 -17.06 13.65
N ILE A 504 31.76 -17.11 14.07
CA ILE A 504 30.74 -16.10 13.73
C ILE A 504 31.16 -14.72 14.27
N LYS A 505 31.60 -14.65 15.52
CA LYS A 505 32.09 -13.40 16.12
C LYS A 505 33.30 -12.84 15.36
N THR A 506 34.21 -13.70 14.91
CA THR A 506 35.34 -13.31 14.06
C THR A 506 34.86 -12.81 12.71
N ALA A 507 33.91 -13.49 12.07
CA ALA A 507 33.34 -13.07 10.79
C ALA A 507 32.70 -11.67 10.87
N PHE A 508 31.93 -11.38 11.92
CA PHE A 508 31.32 -10.07 12.16
C PHE A 508 32.26 -9.03 12.81
N SER A 509 33.54 -9.39 13.04
CA SER A 509 34.53 -8.42 13.54
C SER A 509 35.11 -7.53 12.45
N VAL A 510 35.02 -7.96 11.17
CA VAL A 510 35.50 -7.23 10.01
C VAL A 510 34.58 -6.03 9.72
N ARG A 511 35.17 -4.88 9.38
CA ARG A 511 34.43 -3.64 9.15
C ARG A 511 33.43 -3.79 8.01
N SER A 512 33.83 -4.39 6.90
CA SER A 512 32.93 -4.68 5.77
C SER A 512 31.75 -5.56 6.18
N SER A 513 31.95 -6.57 7.03
CA SER A 513 30.84 -7.41 7.51
C SER A 513 29.88 -6.65 8.42
N GLN A 514 30.37 -5.73 9.25
CA GLN A 514 29.51 -4.83 10.05
C GLN A 514 28.73 -3.85 9.17
N LEU A 515 29.34 -3.32 8.12
CA LEU A 515 28.65 -2.49 7.13
C LEU A 515 27.63 -3.32 6.32
N GLY A 516 27.87 -4.61 6.11
CA GLY A 516 26.89 -5.55 5.55
C GLY A 516 25.63 -5.68 6.41
N ILE A 517 25.76 -5.61 7.75
CA ILE A 517 24.61 -5.50 8.66
C ILE A 517 23.83 -4.22 8.36
N ALA A 518 24.51 -3.09 8.20
CA ALA A 518 23.86 -1.81 7.90
C ALA A 518 23.12 -1.84 6.55
N VAL A 519 23.70 -2.42 5.50
CA VAL A 519 23.01 -2.64 4.22
C VAL A 519 21.78 -3.51 4.41
N SER A 520 21.93 -4.63 5.13
CA SER A 520 20.83 -5.57 5.39
C SER A 520 19.68 -4.92 6.16
N LEU A 521 19.98 -4.07 7.15
CA LEU A 521 18.97 -3.39 7.96
C LEU A 521 18.34 -2.17 7.28
N THR A 522 18.93 -1.66 6.19
CA THR A 522 18.42 -0.47 5.47
C THR A 522 17.68 -0.83 4.18
N ILE A 523 17.99 -1.97 3.57
CA ILE A 523 17.48 -2.35 2.25
C ILE A 523 15.96 -2.49 2.16
N SER A 524 15.24 -2.71 3.26
CA SER A 524 13.79 -2.86 3.22
C SER A 524 13.06 -1.83 4.08
N LEU A 525 13.74 -0.76 4.54
CA LEU A 525 13.09 0.31 5.31
C LEU A 525 12.02 1.05 4.50
N ALA A 526 12.25 1.20 3.19
CA ALA A 526 11.27 1.79 2.27
C ALA A 526 10.03 0.92 2.02
N PHE A 527 9.96 -0.28 2.62
CA PHE A 527 8.75 -1.11 2.59
C PHE A 527 7.59 -0.52 3.41
N ILE A 528 7.79 0.66 4.01
CA ILE A 528 6.73 1.55 4.46
C ILE A 528 5.62 1.72 3.42
N LEU A 529 5.95 1.73 2.12
CA LEU A 529 4.96 1.88 1.05
C LEU A 529 4.09 0.64 0.84
N ILE A 530 4.52 -0.55 1.27
CA ILE A 530 3.78 -1.80 0.98
C ILE A 530 2.37 -1.84 1.58
N PRO A 531 2.14 -1.45 2.85
CA PRO A 531 0.79 -1.29 3.41
C PRO A 531 0.08 -0.01 2.95
N ILE A 532 0.81 1.04 2.52
CA ILE A 532 0.24 2.33 2.10
C ILE A 532 -0.32 2.29 0.67
N LEU A 533 0.34 1.58 -0.24
CA LEU A 533 -0.09 1.51 -1.65
C LEU A 533 -1.51 0.95 -1.81
N PRO A 534 -1.93 -0.15 -1.16
CA PRO A 534 -3.32 -0.60 -1.21
C PRO A 534 -4.32 0.48 -0.79
N LEU A 535 -4.01 1.26 0.26
CA LEU A 535 -4.88 2.35 0.71
C LEU A 535 -4.99 3.43 -0.37
N LEU A 536 -3.85 3.87 -0.89
CA LEU A 536 -3.81 4.87 -1.97
C LEU A 536 -4.60 4.41 -3.20
N PHE A 537 -4.32 3.20 -3.69
CA PHE A 537 -4.92 2.74 -4.93
C PHE A 537 -6.41 2.43 -4.78
N LEU A 538 -6.83 1.75 -3.71
CA LEU A 538 -8.20 1.31 -3.56
C LEU A 538 -9.10 2.39 -2.95
N GLN A 539 -8.65 3.05 -1.89
CA GLN A 539 -9.51 3.96 -1.12
C GLN A 539 -9.47 5.39 -1.67
N GLU A 540 -8.33 5.85 -2.20
CA GLU A 540 -8.21 7.24 -2.72
C GLU A 540 -8.38 7.31 -4.24
N LEU A 541 -7.76 6.39 -4.98
CA LEU A 541 -7.78 6.40 -6.45
C LEU A 541 -8.91 5.56 -7.05
N GLY A 542 -9.69 4.86 -6.22
CA GLY A 542 -10.85 4.07 -6.65
C GLY A 542 -10.53 2.86 -7.53
N TRP A 543 -9.29 2.33 -7.49
CA TRP A 543 -8.94 1.12 -8.25
C TRP A 543 -9.69 -0.09 -7.71
N SER A 544 -10.12 -0.96 -8.61
CA SER A 544 -10.72 -2.23 -8.21
C SER A 544 -9.68 -3.15 -7.54
N GLN A 545 -10.15 -3.98 -6.61
CA GLN A 545 -9.31 -5.02 -5.98
C GLN A 545 -8.66 -5.93 -7.04
N GLU A 546 -9.41 -6.27 -8.09
CA GLU A 546 -8.95 -7.13 -9.17
C GLU A 546 -7.80 -6.49 -9.96
N GLU A 547 -7.92 -5.21 -10.30
CA GLU A 547 -6.91 -4.46 -11.03
C GLU A 547 -5.62 -4.33 -10.21
N PHE A 548 -5.73 -3.97 -8.93
CA PHE A 548 -4.57 -3.87 -8.06
C PHE A 548 -3.89 -5.23 -7.86
N ASN A 549 -4.66 -6.30 -7.64
CA ASN A 549 -4.12 -7.66 -7.47
C ASN A 549 -3.48 -8.19 -8.75
N ALA A 550 -4.08 -7.96 -9.92
CA ALA A 550 -3.50 -8.34 -11.21
C ALA A 550 -2.21 -7.58 -11.50
N THR A 551 -2.15 -6.31 -11.10
CA THR A 551 -0.95 -5.46 -11.23
C THR A 551 0.16 -5.91 -10.28
N LYS A 552 -0.06 -5.80 -8.96
CA LYS A 552 0.93 -6.10 -7.92
C LYS A 552 1.33 -7.58 -7.90
N GLY A 553 0.34 -8.47 -8.04
CA GLY A 553 0.53 -9.92 -8.03
C GLY A 553 0.91 -10.51 -9.38
N GLY A 554 0.75 -9.80 -10.49
CA GLY A 554 1.05 -10.32 -11.83
C GLY A 554 2.19 -9.56 -12.50
N ILE A 555 1.87 -8.41 -13.09
CA ILE A 555 2.79 -7.63 -13.92
C ILE A 555 4.04 -7.22 -13.14
N ILE A 556 3.88 -6.75 -11.91
CA ILE A 556 4.97 -6.29 -11.04
C ILE A 556 5.95 -7.43 -10.71
N LEU A 557 5.47 -8.66 -10.50
CA LEU A 557 6.34 -9.82 -10.29
C LEU A 557 7.14 -10.20 -11.55
N ILE A 558 6.53 -10.09 -12.73
CA ILE A 558 7.24 -10.30 -14.01
C ILE A 558 8.35 -9.26 -14.18
N VAL A 559 8.05 -7.99 -13.90
CA VAL A 559 9.05 -6.91 -13.96
C VAL A 559 10.15 -7.09 -12.92
N THR A 560 9.82 -7.60 -11.74
CA THR A 560 10.80 -7.96 -10.70
C THR A 560 11.78 -9.00 -11.22
N MET A 561 11.31 -10.05 -11.90
CA MET A 561 12.18 -11.07 -12.50
C MET A 561 13.10 -10.49 -13.57
N LEU A 562 12.56 -9.64 -14.45
CA LEU A 562 13.33 -8.99 -15.51
C LEU A 562 14.40 -8.04 -14.94
N GLY A 563 14.06 -7.30 -13.88
CA GLY A 563 14.99 -6.46 -13.14
C GLY A 563 16.07 -7.27 -12.45
N ALA A 564 15.72 -8.41 -11.84
CA ALA A 564 16.70 -9.32 -11.24
C ALA A 564 17.70 -9.88 -12.27
N MET A 565 17.21 -10.32 -13.43
CA MET A 565 18.06 -10.77 -14.54
C MET A 565 18.96 -9.65 -15.07
N ALA A 566 18.40 -8.45 -15.24
CA ALA A 566 19.17 -7.27 -15.64
C ALA A 566 20.23 -6.91 -14.60
N GLY A 567 19.92 -7.01 -13.30
CA GLY A 567 20.84 -6.72 -12.20
C GLY A 567 22.03 -7.66 -12.17
N GLY A 568 21.82 -8.96 -12.41
CA GLY A 568 22.92 -9.92 -12.54
C GLY A 568 23.87 -9.58 -13.69
N GLU A 569 23.34 -9.33 -14.89
CA GLU A 569 24.17 -9.02 -16.06
C GLU A 569 24.83 -7.63 -15.99
N LEU A 570 24.11 -6.62 -15.50
CA LEU A 570 24.65 -5.28 -15.32
C LEU A 570 25.70 -5.24 -14.20
N GLY A 571 25.48 -5.99 -13.11
CA GLY A 571 26.45 -6.16 -12.03
C GLY A 571 27.76 -6.77 -12.53
N ARG A 572 27.67 -7.79 -13.40
CA ARG A 572 28.85 -8.40 -14.04
C ARG A 572 29.61 -7.43 -14.95
N ARG A 573 28.89 -6.58 -15.70
CA ARG A 573 29.52 -5.67 -16.68
C ARG A 573 30.07 -4.38 -16.08
N PHE A 574 29.40 -3.83 -15.06
CA PHE A 574 29.68 -2.49 -14.55
C PHE A 574 30.12 -2.48 -13.07
N GLY A 575 30.22 -3.65 -12.46
CA GLY A 575 30.51 -3.86 -11.04
C GLY A 575 29.23 -3.87 -10.19
N GLY A 576 29.05 -4.91 -9.37
CA GLY A 576 27.81 -5.13 -8.62
C GLY A 576 27.52 -4.00 -7.62
N LYS A 577 28.55 -3.51 -6.94
CA LYS A 577 28.42 -2.42 -5.96
C LYS A 577 28.04 -1.09 -6.63
N ALA A 578 28.60 -0.78 -7.79
CA ALA A 578 28.24 0.42 -8.53
C ALA A 578 26.80 0.36 -9.01
N MET A 579 26.39 -0.78 -9.58
CA MET A 579 25.04 -0.96 -10.09
C MET A 579 23.98 -0.88 -8.98
N LEU A 580 24.27 -1.44 -7.80
CA LEU A 580 23.44 -1.27 -6.60
C LEU A 580 23.20 0.21 -6.30
N MET A 581 24.25 1.04 -6.26
CA MET A 581 24.12 2.46 -5.93
C MET A 581 23.37 3.24 -7.00
N TYR A 582 23.63 2.98 -8.29
CA TYR A 582 22.94 3.66 -9.38
C TYR A 582 21.46 3.30 -9.41
N ALA A 583 21.13 2.02 -9.23
CA ALA A 583 19.75 1.55 -9.21
C ALA A 583 18.99 2.10 -7.99
N ALA A 584 19.61 2.13 -6.81
CA ALA A 584 18.99 2.68 -5.60
C ALA A 584 18.74 4.19 -5.71
N LEU A 585 19.66 4.96 -6.31
CA LEU A 585 19.42 6.37 -6.60
C LEU A 585 18.34 6.57 -7.66
N GLY A 586 18.32 5.73 -8.70
CA GLY A 586 17.26 5.75 -9.70
C GLY A 586 15.89 5.51 -9.07
N ALA A 587 15.78 4.46 -8.24
CA ALA A 587 14.56 4.11 -7.52
C ALA A 587 14.12 5.27 -6.61
N SER A 588 15.06 5.86 -5.86
CA SER A 588 14.78 6.99 -4.96
C SER A 588 14.24 8.20 -5.72
N LEU A 589 14.81 8.51 -6.89
CA LEU A 589 14.31 9.58 -7.75
C LEU A 589 12.94 9.24 -8.37
N THR A 590 12.68 7.97 -8.70
CA THR A 590 11.37 7.51 -9.16
C THR A 590 10.32 7.61 -8.06
N THR A 591 10.63 7.23 -6.82
CA THR A 591 9.75 7.34 -5.65
C THR A 591 9.49 8.81 -5.31
N LEU A 592 10.50 9.67 -5.39
CA LEU A 592 10.35 11.12 -5.22
C LEU A 592 9.42 11.72 -6.29
N ALA A 593 9.59 11.30 -7.55
CA ALA A 593 8.71 11.71 -8.65
C ALA A 593 7.28 11.19 -8.45
N TRP A 594 7.11 9.97 -7.94
CA TRP A 594 5.80 9.42 -7.59
C TRP A 594 5.05 10.35 -6.62
N GLY A 595 5.71 10.75 -5.53
CA GLY A 595 5.13 11.66 -4.54
C GLY A 595 4.91 13.10 -5.04
N THR A 596 5.74 13.57 -5.97
CA THR A 596 5.72 14.99 -6.42
C THR A 596 4.66 15.27 -7.49
N PHE A 597 4.36 14.28 -8.34
CA PHE A 597 3.39 14.42 -9.42
C PHE A 597 2.04 13.81 -9.04
N ASP A 598 1.49 14.24 -7.91
CA ASP A 598 0.17 13.86 -7.41
C ASP A 598 -0.96 14.21 -8.38
N ASN A 599 -0.81 15.35 -9.07
CA ASN A 599 -1.71 15.80 -10.12
C ASN A 599 -1.85 14.83 -11.32
N LEU A 600 -0.97 13.83 -11.42
CA LEU A 600 -1.01 12.78 -12.44
C LEU A 600 -1.46 11.42 -11.88
N TRP A 601 -1.86 11.31 -10.60
CA TRP A 601 -2.24 10.03 -10.02
C TRP A 601 -3.56 9.47 -10.57
N SER A 602 -4.45 10.34 -11.03
CA SER A 602 -5.67 9.94 -11.75
C SER A 602 -5.38 9.28 -13.10
N GLU A 603 -4.19 9.51 -13.65
CA GLU A 603 -3.77 8.95 -14.93
C GLU A 603 -3.17 7.56 -14.74
N GLY A 604 -3.95 6.51 -15.02
CA GLY A 604 -3.52 5.12 -14.81
C GLY A 604 -2.20 4.75 -15.51
N TRP A 605 -1.88 5.36 -16.66
CA TRP A 605 -0.60 5.15 -17.35
C TRP A 605 0.60 5.64 -16.53
N PHE A 606 0.44 6.75 -15.80
CA PHE A 606 1.50 7.33 -14.99
C PHE A 606 1.78 6.44 -13.77
N MET A 607 0.72 6.05 -13.06
CA MET A 607 0.81 5.15 -11.90
C MET A 607 1.49 3.83 -12.28
N MET A 608 1.07 3.23 -13.40
CA MET A 608 1.69 2.01 -13.92
C MET A 608 3.16 2.23 -14.30
N LEU A 609 3.49 3.28 -15.04
CA LEU A 609 4.87 3.54 -15.47
C LEU A 609 5.81 3.70 -14.27
N VAL A 610 5.44 4.54 -13.31
CA VAL A 610 6.27 4.84 -12.15
C VAL A 610 6.47 3.59 -11.29
N TRP A 611 5.42 2.80 -11.07
CA TRP A 611 5.50 1.55 -10.31
C TRP A 611 6.39 0.51 -11.00
N LEU A 612 6.27 0.34 -12.32
CA LEU A 612 7.09 -0.59 -13.09
C LEU A 612 8.57 -0.18 -13.07
N VAL A 613 8.87 1.10 -13.27
CA VAL A 613 10.25 1.62 -13.25
C VAL A 613 10.86 1.46 -11.87
N HIS A 614 10.14 1.83 -10.81
CA HIS A 614 10.60 1.68 -9.43
C HIS A 614 10.90 0.19 -9.12
N THR A 615 9.96 -0.70 -9.43
CA THR A 615 10.10 -2.14 -9.19
C THR A 615 11.31 -2.73 -9.91
N PHE A 616 11.50 -2.36 -11.18
CA PHE A 616 12.62 -2.83 -11.99
C PHE A 616 13.97 -2.41 -11.38
N LEU A 617 14.08 -1.14 -10.96
CA LEU A 617 15.28 -0.61 -10.32
C LEU A 617 15.54 -1.28 -8.97
N TRP A 618 14.50 -1.47 -8.15
CA TRP A 618 14.63 -2.09 -6.84
C TRP A 618 15.00 -3.59 -6.92
N ALA A 619 14.54 -4.28 -7.96
CA ALA A 619 14.97 -5.66 -8.23
C ALA A 619 16.48 -5.74 -8.54
N ILE A 620 17.03 -4.76 -9.27
CA ILE A 620 18.48 -4.64 -9.50
C ILE A 620 19.21 -4.40 -8.17
N VAL A 621 18.71 -3.49 -7.33
CA VAL A 621 19.28 -3.22 -6.00
C VAL A 621 19.36 -4.51 -5.18
N SER A 622 18.27 -5.27 -5.13
CA SER A 622 18.16 -6.51 -4.36
C SER A 622 19.19 -7.55 -4.78
N ILE A 623 19.30 -7.84 -6.09
CA ILE A 623 20.26 -8.83 -6.60
C ILE A 623 21.70 -8.39 -6.35
N CYS A 624 22.05 -7.15 -6.66
CA CYS A 624 23.41 -6.65 -6.43
C CYS A 624 23.77 -6.61 -4.92
N ALA A 625 22.79 -6.36 -4.05
CA ALA A 625 22.99 -6.40 -2.60
C ALA A 625 23.22 -7.83 -2.10
N TYR A 626 22.45 -8.82 -2.58
CA TYR A 626 22.69 -10.23 -2.25
C TYR A 626 24.10 -10.66 -2.66
N SER A 627 24.53 -10.34 -3.89
CA SER A 627 25.88 -10.64 -4.36
C SER A 627 26.97 -9.96 -3.50
N LEU A 628 26.75 -8.70 -3.10
CA LEU A 628 27.68 -7.98 -2.22
C LEU A 628 27.78 -8.66 -0.84
N MET A 629 26.65 -9.09 -0.27
CA MET A 629 26.63 -9.80 1.03
C MET A 629 27.31 -11.17 0.93
N MET A 630 27.12 -11.90 -0.16
CA MET A 630 27.85 -13.15 -0.42
C MET A 630 29.36 -12.90 -0.48
N ARG A 631 29.80 -11.83 -1.15
CA ARG A 631 31.23 -11.53 -1.29
C ARG A 631 31.91 -11.15 0.03
N VAL A 632 31.21 -10.42 0.90
CA VAL A 632 31.75 -9.98 2.21
C VAL A 632 31.72 -11.13 3.25
N THR A 633 31.09 -12.25 2.92
CA THR A 633 30.93 -13.39 3.82
C THR A 633 32.19 -14.26 3.88
N TRP A 634 32.58 -14.71 5.07
CA TRP A 634 33.73 -15.57 5.27
C TRP A 634 33.39 -17.04 4.99
N ALA A 635 34.17 -17.71 4.12
CA ALA A 635 33.90 -19.05 3.64
C ALA A 635 33.72 -20.10 4.77
N GLU A 636 34.50 -20.01 5.86
CA GLU A 636 34.47 -20.98 6.97
C GLU A 636 33.11 -21.01 7.71
N VAL A 637 32.37 -19.89 7.72
CA VAL A 637 31.03 -19.78 8.34
C VAL A 637 29.99 -19.23 7.37
N GLY A 638 30.23 -19.42 6.07
CA GLY A 638 29.55 -18.64 5.03
C GLY A 638 28.04 -18.80 5.04
N GLY A 639 27.55 -20.04 5.18
CA GLY A 639 26.12 -20.32 5.24
C GLY A 639 25.43 -19.64 6.43
N THR A 640 26.06 -19.60 7.60
CA THR A 640 25.47 -18.97 8.81
C THR A 640 25.50 -17.45 8.71
N GLN A 641 26.62 -16.87 8.26
CA GLN A 641 26.76 -15.42 8.13
C GLN A 641 25.81 -14.86 7.05
N PHE A 642 25.73 -15.50 5.89
CA PHE A 642 24.82 -15.09 4.82
C PHE A 642 23.34 -15.20 5.23
N THR A 643 22.97 -16.31 5.89
CA THR A 643 21.63 -16.46 6.46
C THR A 643 21.31 -15.36 7.49
N GLY A 644 22.31 -14.94 8.26
CA GLY A 644 22.20 -13.80 9.17
C GLY A 644 21.83 -12.50 8.43
N TYR A 645 22.51 -12.17 7.33
CA TYR A 645 22.16 -11.01 6.50
C TYR A 645 20.73 -11.10 5.99
N MET A 646 20.32 -12.23 5.42
CA MET A 646 18.95 -12.44 4.94
C MET A 646 17.90 -12.27 6.05
N ALA A 647 18.16 -12.79 7.25
CA ALA A 647 17.30 -12.61 8.41
C ALA A 647 17.16 -11.13 8.82
N MET A 648 18.27 -10.37 8.76
CA MET A 648 18.27 -8.93 9.03
C MET A 648 17.55 -8.12 7.94
N MET A 649 17.59 -8.56 6.68
CA MET A 649 16.80 -7.96 5.59
C MET A 649 15.30 -8.14 5.81
N ASN A 650 14.87 -9.34 6.24
CA ASN A 650 13.48 -9.55 6.64
C ASN A 650 13.10 -8.71 7.87
N LEU A 651 14.01 -8.54 8.83
CA LEU A 651 13.80 -7.65 9.97
C LEU A 651 13.67 -6.18 9.54
N SER A 652 14.46 -5.75 8.55
CA SER A 652 14.34 -4.42 7.93
C SER A 652 12.95 -4.20 7.33
N ALA A 653 12.41 -5.20 6.63
CA ALA A 653 11.05 -5.15 6.08
C ALA A 653 10.00 -4.97 7.18
N ILE A 654 10.12 -5.71 8.29
CA ILE A 654 9.22 -5.59 9.45
C ILE A 654 9.28 -4.19 10.05
N ILE A 655 10.48 -3.63 10.21
CA ILE A 655 10.65 -2.25 10.68
C ILE A 655 9.96 -1.28 9.71
N GLY A 656 10.15 -1.46 8.39
CA GLY A 656 9.47 -0.67 7.36
C GLY A 656 7.94 -0.73 7.48
N TYR A 657 7.36 -1.93 7.64
CA TYR A 657 5.91 -2.10 7.83
C TYR A 657 5.42 -1.37 9.08
N GLN A 658 6.12 -1.51 10.21
CA GLN A 658 5.72 -0.89 11.48
C GLN A 658 5.89 0.63 11.49
N LEU A 659 6.73 1.18 10.62
CA LEU A 659 6.80 2.62 10.41
C LEU A 659 5.58 3.15 9.64
N ALA A 660 4.93 2.33 8.81
CA ALA A 660 3.80 2.76 8.00
C ALA A 660 2.65 3.38 8.81
N PRO A 661 2.07 2.75 9.85
CA PRO A 661 1.01 3.37 10.63
C PRO A 661 1.46 4.67 11.32
N ILE A 662 2.68 4.72 11.84
CA ILE A 662 3.22 5.91 12.54
C ILE A 662 3.27 7.14 11.62
N PHE A 663 3.65 6.93 10.36
CA PHE A 663 3.69 8.01 9.37
C PHE A 663 2.31 8.23 8.74
N ALA A 664 1.54 7.16 8.53
CA ALA A 664 0.17 7.23 8.03
C ALA A 664 -0.70 8.07 8.94
N GLU A 665 -0.64 7.94 10.26
CA GLU A 665 -1.41 8.76 11.20
C GLU A 665 -1.09 10.26 11.13
N ARG A 666 0.09 10.64 10.60
CA ARG A 666 0.63 11.99 10.75
C ARG A 666 0.77 12.78 9.47
N TYR A 667 0.96 12.11 8.34
CA TYR A 667 1.39 12.76 7.11
C TYR A 667 0.68 12.21 5.90
N ASN A 668 0.41 13.09 4.93
CA ASN A 668 -0.19 12.75 3.65
C ASN A 668 0.67 11.79 2.80
N TYR A 669 0.05 11.17 1.79
CA TYR A 669 0.72 10.23 0.89
C TYR A 669 1.99 10.79 0.25
N GLN A 670 1.96 12.04 -0.23
CA GLN A 670 3.13 12.69 -0.84
C GLN A 670 4.35 12.68 0.09
N THR A 671 4.14 13.08 1.35
CA THR A 671 5.18 13.10 2.36
C THR A 671 5.70 11.70 2.67
N ILE A 672 4.83 10.69 2.72
CA ILE A 672 5.22 9.28 2.90
C ILE A 672 6.11 8.81 1.73
N PHE A 673 5.77 9.16 0.49
CA PHE A 673 6.64 8.88 -0.68
C PHE A 673 8.00 9.59 -0.56
N TYR A 674 8.03 10.83 -0.08
CA TYR A 674 9.30 11.56 0.12
C TYR A 674 10.17 10.91 1.19
N ILE A 675 9.56 10.44 2.28
CA ILE A 675 10.23 9.68 3.34
C ILE A 675 10.76 8.36 2.78
N ALA A 676 9.96 7.62 2.01
CA ALA A 676 10.41 6.38 1.36
C ALA A 676 11.60 6.64 0.43
N ALA A 677 11.52 7.66 -0.43
CA ALA A 677 12.61 8.06 -1.31
C ALA A 677 13.91 8.38 -0.54
N MET A 678 13.80 9.03 0.62
CA MET A 678 14.94 9.28 1.51
C MET A 678 15.52 7.98 2.07
N LEU A 679 14.67 7.08 2.58
CA LEU A 679 15.09 5.79 3.16
C LEU A 679 15.81 4.91 2.14
N GLU A 680 15.38 4.92 0.87
CA GLU A 680 16.06 4.19 -0.21
C GLU A 680 17.52 4.64 -0.39
N THR A 681 17.83 5.92 -0.16
CA THR A 681 19.22 6.43 -0.24
C THR A 681 20.12 5.90 0.87
N PHE A 682 19.58 5.39 1.98
CA PHE A 682 20.41 4.86 3.07
C PHE A 682 21.17 3.61 2.66
N VAL A 683 20.60 2.80 1.75
CA VAL A 683 21.27 1.64 1.16
C VAL A 683 22.55 2.05 0.43
N VAL A 684 22.50 3.17 -0.30
CA VAL A 684 23.66 3.75 -1.00
C VAL A 684 24.75 4.12 0.00
N LEU A 685 24.39 4.84 1.07
CA LEU A 685 25.32 5.29 2.10
C LEU A 685 25.94 4.12 2.87
N ALA A 686 25.14 3.10 3.19
CA ALA A 686 25.59 1.90 3.89
C ALA A 686 26.54 1.07 3.02
N ALA A 687 26.21 0.89 1.73
CA ALA A 687 27.04 0.14 0.80
C ALA A 687 28.34 0.86 0.46
N LEU A 688 28.35 2.20 0.48
CA LEU A 688 29.46 3.01 -0.01
C LEU A 688 30.81 2.64 0.61
N LEU A 689 30.85 2.42 1.93
CA LEU A 689 32.09 2.19 2.68
C LEU A 689 32.53 0.73 2.75
N ILE A 690 31.78 -0.19 2.14
CA ILE A 690 32.13 -1.61 2.11
C ILE A 690 33.33 -1.83 1.20
N ASP A 691 34.40 -2.44 1.72
CA ASP A 691 35.51 -3.01 0.94
C ASP A 691 35.19 -4.51 0.72
N PRO A 692 34.74 -4.92 -0.49
CA PRO A 692 34.32 -6.30 -0.74
C PRO A 692 35.45 -7.33 -0.57
N GLU A 693 36.71 -6.92 -0.63
CA GLU A 693 37.88 -7.82 -0.53
C GLU A 693 38.46 -7.87 0.89
N GLU A 694 37.94 -7.07 1.83
CA GLU A 694 38.48 -6.99 3.19
C GLU A 694 38.44 -8.34 3.90
N THR A 695 37.34 -9.07 3.80
CA THR A 695 37.17 -10.40 4.41
C THR A 695 38.20 -11.38 3.89
N ASP A 696 38.41 -11.42 2.57
CA ASP A 696 39.43 -12.28 1.95
C ASP A 696 40.83 -11.92 2.45
N ARG A 697 41.17 -10.62 2.44
CA ARG A 697 42.49 -10.12 2.86
C ARG A 697 42.78 -10.38 4.34
N THR A 698 41.77 -10.30 5.21
CA THR A 698 41.95 -10.35 6.67
C THR A 698 41.79 -11.75 7.26
N LEU A 699 40.85 -12.54 6.73
CA LEU A 699 40.47 -13.84 7.30
C LEU A 699 40.88 -15.03 6.43
N ASN A 700 40.97 -14.89 5.11
CA ASN A 700 41.35 -15.99 4.21
C ASN A 700 42.88 -16.12 3.99
N VAL A 701 43.71 -15.22 4.54
CA VAL A 701 45.18 -15.24 4.39
C VAL A 701 45.91 -16.04 5.49
N VAL A 702 45.20 -16.62 6.46
CA VAL A 702 45.81 -17.55 7.43
C VAL A 702 45.64 -18.99 6.94
N VAL A 703 46.55 -19.44 6.07
CA VAL A 703 46.83 -20.85 5.82
C VAL A 703 48.24 -21.16 6.27
#